data_AF-A0A523R577-F1
#
_entry.id   AF-A0A523R577-F1
#
_cell.length_a   1.000
_cell.length_b   1.000
_cell.length_c   1.000
_cell.angle_alpha   90.00
_cell.angle_beta   90.00
_cell.angle_gamma   90.00
#
_symmetry.space_group_name_H-M   'P 1'
#
loop_
_entity.id
_entity.type
_entity.pdbx_description
1 polymer ?
#
loop_
_entity_poly.entity_id
_entity_poly.type
_entity_poly.pdbx_seq_one_letter_code
_entity_poly.pdbx_strand_id
1 'polypeptide(L)'
;MPKLLTKIFGSRNERILKSLLPQVDAINAEVEKLKELQDEDFPKKTAEFKERLKTGETVDDLMIEAFALVKETTRRLLGKKWKVTGIEKEWDMVPFNVQLMGAIVLHQGKITEMATGEGKTLVATMPLYLNALTEKGVHLITVNDYLAKRDKEWMGKIYEFLGLSVGVIQAGMIPDERKIQYNCDITYGTNNEFGFDYLRDNMAVVPENRVQRGYYYTIVDEVDSVCIDEARTPLIISGVVEHSTHKYDKWKPRVERLYRTQIPYVNQLLAEGEKLLKEGKEKEAAYKLLQAKKGAPKNKKLMKLEKEKGVLKMIEALELELMRDKKLHELNEELYYTIEDRGSAVNLSDKGMEFLSPNNPDYLVLPKLAEQIGEIEKNEHLSPREKAVEKERIHMEYAEKMKETGNVANLLKAYELFKKDDEYVVMDGKVIIVDEFTGRLMSGRRYSDGLHQALEAKEGVTIEKETQTLATITLQNYFKMYEKLAGMTGTAETEAIEFENTYKLDVLVIPTNKPIRRIDYDDVIFKTKREKYNAVIEEIIKVNKMGRPILVGTVSVDVSETLSRMLKRRGIKHHVLNAKQHQKEAEIIAHAGEVGMVTIATNMAGRGTDIKLGKSVIKCDDFCNILFDSPEGKYDPELEKKCRTEMPCGLHIIGTARHESRRIDRQLRGRSGRQGDPGSSRFYLSLEDDLMRLFGSDKLVAIMDRIGVEDNKPIIQNRFVTRRIEAAQKTVEGMNSGVRKRLLEYDDVINKQREVIYGMRDEVLDGTNLKDKIVEMIDDIVDDIIDAYTDSKEYPEKWNWESLTEELLNLFLIDWKIKEEEMLSIKRETLREELKEKIKEIYTEREMFIGEERMREVERGVMLQVIDTQWREHLYELDALKEGIGLRGYAHKDPLVEYKRESFSMFEELLGRINDEIIKFLYRIRIESPDAPKLVKVEGVSMKPEAGSAISKVKREPAVVGAPQRSIAARMSKNIDRPMNERDKKFLQNYEEMKKKGKKVGRNAPCPCGSGKKFKKCHGKYLYKFLFLFWSSRACSAFLCARQVLLLCLGSGLFLRERADAETATLLAESLLCNTFLIVPHEFMTAPHTPHFTILIFSHFIYSYRLGFFCFSLFPFQSRFFSLFLFLSFCFQDSSSFFYLFFGDLLAHFFNFFHHLSEF
;
A
#
# COMPACT_ATOMS: atom_id res chain seq x y z
N MET A 1 -23.34 -34.75 -6.99
CA MET A 1 -22.47 -35.95 -7.10
C MET A 1 -21.02 -35.48 -7.24
N PRO A 2 -20.07 -35.91 -6.39
CA PRO A 2 -18.65 -35.77 -6.78
C PRO A 2 -17.74 -36.99 -6.49
N LYS A 3 -17.75 -37.52 -5.26
CA LYS A 3 -16.67 -38.39 -4.72
C LYS A 3 -16.40 -39.72 -5.45
N LEU A 4 -17.32 -40.20 -6.29
CA LEU A 4 -17.11 -41.42 -7.09
C LEU A 4 -16.41 -41.09 -8.41
N LEU A 5 -16.86 -40.07 -9.13
CA LEU A 5 -16.24 -39.62 -10.38
C LEU A 5 -14.81 -39.10 -10.15
N THR A 6 -14.56 -38.37 -9.06
CA THR A 6 -13.19 -37.93 -8.70
C THR A 6 -12.29 -39.09 -8.29
N LYS A 7 -12.84 -40.23 -7.84
CA LYS A 7 -12.07 -41.45 -7.56
C LYS A 7 -11.71 -42.25 -8.82
N ILE A 8 -12.52 -42.14 -9.88
CA ILE A 8 -12.34 -42.89 -11.13
C ILE A 8 -11.47 -42.12 -12.11
N PHE A 9 -11.76 -40.82 -12.31
CA PHE A 9 -11.07 -39.97 -13.30
C PHE A 9 -10.02 -39.04 -12.69
N GLY A 10 -9.85 -39.01 -11.36
CA GLY A 10 -9.02 -38.04 -10.66
C GLY A 10 -9.54 -36.60 -10.74
N SER A 11 -8.94 -35.71 -9.94
CA SER A 11 -9.17 -34.25 -10.02
C SER A 11 -8.51 -33.61 -11.27
N ARG A 12 -8.91 -32.37 -11.62
CA ARG A 12 -8.24 -31.56 -12.67
C ARG A 12 -6.73 -31.46 -12.40
N ASN A 13 -6.36 -31.19 -11.15
CA ASN A 13 -4.97 -31.10 -10.71
C ASN A 13 -4.21 -32.42 -10.90
N GLU A 14 -4.77 -33.56 -10.48
CA GLU A 14 -4.12 -34.89 -10.66
C GLU A 14 -3.86 -35.25 -12.12
N ARG A 15 -4.76 -34.87 -13.05
CA ARG A 15 -4.55 -35.12 -14.49
C ARG A 15 -3.40 -34.29 -15.03
N ILE A 16 -3.36 -33.00 -14.68
CA ILE A 16 -2.30 -32.07 -15.11
C ILE A 16 -0.94 -32.52 -14.53
N LEU A 17 -0.89 -32.88 -13.24
CA LEU A 17 0.32 -33.43 -12.61
C LEU A 17 0.81 -34.71 -13.31
N LYS A 18 -0.10 -35.60 -13.74
CA LYS A 18 0.26 -36.80 -14.50
C LYS A 18 0.84 -36.49 -15.88
N SER A 19 0.36 -35.45 -16.57
CA SER A 19 0.96 -35.02 -17.85
C SER A 19 2.34 -34.37 -17.70
N LEU A 20 2.74 -33.94 -16.50
CA LEU A 20 4.10 -33.42 -16.25
C LEU A 20 5.13 -34.53 -15.99
N LEU A 21 4.70 -35.76 -15.63
CA LEU A 21 5.64 -36.85 -15.31
C LEU A 21 6.63 -37.17 -16.45
N PRO A 22 6.21 -37.32 -17.73
CA PRO A 22 7.15 -37.61 -18.81
C PRO A 22 8.21 -36.52 -19.02
N GLN A 23 7.87 -35.26 -18.78
CA GLN A 23 8.82 -34.14 -18.85
C GLN A 23 9.83 -34.18 -17.70
N VAL A 24 9.38 -34.52 -16.48
CA VAL A 24 10.25 -34.72 -15.31
C VAL A 24 11.20 -35.91 -15.51
N ASP A 25 10.72 -37.00 -16.10
CA ASP A 25 11.54 -38.17 -16.40
C ASP A 25 12.54 -37.89 -17.54
N ALA A 26 12.15 -37.11 -18.56
CA ALA A 26 13.07 -36.62 -19.59
C ALA A 26 14.19 -35.72 -19.03
N ILE A 27 13.86 -34.76 -18.13
CA ILE A 27 14.85 -33.94 -17.43
C ILE A 27 15.83 -34.82 -16.64
N ASN A 28 15.32 -35.85 -15.94
CA ASN A 28 16.17 -36.78 -15.20
C ASN A 28 17.09 -37.61 -16.12
N ALA A 29 16.61 -38.04 -17.29
CA ALA A 29 17.42 -38.73 -18.29
C ALA A 29 18.52 -37.83 -18.90
N GLU A 30 18.23 -36.54 -19.11
CA GLU A 30 19.20 -35.57 -19.62
C GLU A 30 20.30 -35.24 -18.58
N VAL A 31 19.94 -35.17 -17.30
CA VAL A 31 20.91 -35.01 -16.20
C VAL A 31 21.98 -36.10 -16.21
N GLU A 32 21.64 -37.34 -16.56
CA GLU A 32 22.63 -38.44 -16.63
C GLU A 32 23.71 -38.17 -17.69
N LYS A 33 23.37 -37.59 -18.85
CA LYS A 33 24.34 -37.24 -19.89
C LYS A 33 25.25 -36.09 -19.47
N LEU A 34 24.70 -35.08 -18.78
CA LEU A 34 25.44 -33.89 -18.34
C LEU A 34 26.48 -34.16 -17.23
N LYS A 35 26.51 -35.38 -16.66
CA LYS A 35 27.53 -35.79 -15.68
C LYS A 35 28.94 -35.93 -16.27
N GLU A 36 29.07 -36.16 -17.58
CA GLU A 36 30.37 -36.38 -18.23
C GLU A 36 31.15 -35.07 -18.51
N LEU A 37 30.45 -33.93 -18.56
CA LEU A 37 31.01 -32.60 -18.82
C LEU A 37 31.91 -32.09 -17.70
N GLN A 38 32.87 -31.21 -18.01
CA GLN A 38 33.68 -30.53 -16.99
C GLN A 38 33.00 -29.22 -16.54
N ASP A 39 33.40 -28.67 -15.39
CA ASP A 39 32.77 -27.46 -14.83
C ASP A 39 32.92 -26.25 -15.77
N GLU A 40 34.01 -26.19 -16.56
CA GLU A 40 34.29 -25.16 -17.56
C GLU A 40 33.35 -25.20 -18.78
N ASP A 41 32.59 -26.28 -18.98
CA ASP A 41 31.66 -26.43 -20.12
C ASP A 41 30.26 -25.88 -19.83
N PHE A 42 29.91 -25.65 -18.56
CA PHE A 42 28.58 -25.19 -18.16
C PHE A 42 28.26 -23.77 -18.70
N PRO A 43 29.14 -22.76 -18.59
CA PRO A 43 28.94 -21.47 -19.24
C PRO A 43 28.89 -21.55 -20.77
N LYS A 44 29.56 -22.53 -21.39
CA LYS A 44 29.53 -22.73 -22.85
C LYS A 44 28.16 -23.23 -23.29
N LYS A 45 27.52 -24.14 -22.52
CA LYS A 45 26.13 -24.54 -22.77
C LYS A 45 25.14 -23.40 -22.64
N THR A 46 25.35 -22.47 -21.70
CA THR A 46 24.55 -21.25 -21.60
C THR A 46 24.68 -20.37 -22.86
N ALA A 47 25.89 -20.24 -23.42
CA ALA A 47 26.11 -19.53 -24.69
C ALA A 47 25.46 -20.25 -25.89
N GLU A 48 25.62 -21.58 -25.98
CA GLU A 48 24.97 -22.43 -27.00
C GLU A 48 23.44 -22.26 -27.00
N PHE A 49 22.81 -22.24 -25.82
CA PHE A 49 21.37 -22.00 -25.72
C PHE A 49 20.98 -20.56 -26.13
N LYS A 50 21.79 -19.54 -25.78
CA LYS A 50 21.58 -18.16 -26.24
C LYS A 50 21.70 -18.02 -27.76
N GLU A 51 22.56 -18.80 -28.40
CA GLU A 51 22.66 -18.86 -29.88
C GLU A 51 21.49 -19.62 -30.50
N ARG A 52 21.08 -20.77 -29.93
CA ARG A 52 19.91 -21.55 -30.36
C ARG A 52 18.61 -20.74 -30.37
N LEU A 53 18.34 -19.97 -29.31
CA LEU A 53 17.21 -19.02 -29.27
C LEU A 53 17.30 -17.96 -30.39
N LYS A 54 18.50 -17.47 -30.70
CA LYS A 54 18.71 -16.49 -31.79
C LYS A 54 18.57 -17.10 -33.18
N THR A 55 18.71 -18.42 -33.32
CA THR A 55 18.37 -19.16 -34.56
C THR A 55 16.89 -19.53 -34.69
N GLY A 56 16.05 -19.21 -33.69
CA GLY A 56 14.59 -19.37 -33.76
C GLY A 56 14.01 -20.57 -33.02
N GLU A 57 14.81 -21.29 -32.22
CA GLU A 57 14.31 -22.30 -31.28
C GLU A 57 13.55 -21.64 -30.12
N THR A 58 12.53 -22.30 -29.55
CA THR A 58 11.70 -21.68 -28.50
C THR A 58 12.23 -21.95 -27.09
N VAL A 59 11.76 -21.15 -26.12
CA VAL A 59 12.09 -21.31 -24.71
C VAL A 59 11.47 -22.61 -24.12
N ASP A 60 10.36 -23.08 -24.66
CA ASP A 60 9.72 -24.35 -24.24
C ASP A 60 10.50 -25.58 -24.75
N ASP A 61 11.09 -25.52 -25.95
CA ASP A 61 11.94 -26.61 -26.50
C ASP A 61 13.17 -26.84 -25.62
N LEU A 62 13.88 -25.76 -25.27
CA LEU A 62 15.08 -25.77 -24.44
C LEU A 62 14.81 -26.13 -22.97
N MET A 63 13.54 -26.22 -22.53
CA MET A 63 13.20 -26.37 -21.11
C MET A 63 13.83 -27.62 -20.47
N ILE A 64 13.86 -28.74 -21.19
CA ILE A 64 14.37 -30.02 -20.67
C ILE A 64 15.88 -29.95 -20.43
N GLU A 65 16.64 -29.49 -21.43
CA GLU A 65 18.10 -29.34 -21.35
C GLU A 65 18.50 -28.29 -20.29
N ALA A 66 17.81 -27.15 -20.26
CA ALA A 66 18.08 -26.07 -19.31
C ALA A 66 17.82 -26.48 -17.85
N PHE A 67 16.70 -27.18 -17.59
CA PHE A 67 16.36 -27.64 -16.24
C PHE A 67 17.31 -28.75 -15.78
N ALA A 68 17.75 -29.61 -16.70
CA ALA A 68 18.78 -30.61 -16.43
C ALA A 68 20.13 -29.97 -16.07
N LEU A 69 20.57 -28.94 -16.81
CA LEU A 69 21.81 -28.21 -16.54
C LEU A 69 21.80 -27.51 -15.17
N VAL A 70 20.67 -26.90 -14.79
CA VAL A 70 20.49 -26.32 -13.45
C VAL A 70 20.50 -27.40 -12.36
N LYS A 71 19.79 -28.52 -12.54
CA LYS A 71 19.77 -29.63 -11.58
C LYS A 71 21.16 -30.24 -11.37
N GLU A 72 21.89 -30.50 -12.46
CA GLU A 72 23.27 -30.98 -12.41
C GLU A 72 24.23 -29.97 -11.75
N THR A 73 24.08 -28.67 -12.03
CA THR A 73 24.82 -27.60 -11.34
C THR A 73 24.62 -27.67 -9.82
N THR A 74 23.39 -27.80 -9.33
CA THR A 74 23.13 -27.90 -7.89
C THR A 74 23.75 -29.15 -7.25
N ARG A 75 23.89 -30.25 -8.00
CA ARG A 75 24.62 -31.45 -7.56
C ARG A 75 26.13 -31.19 -7.44
N ARG A 76 26.71 -30.43 -8.37
CA ARG A 76 28.14 -30.02 -8.35
C ARG A 76 28.47 -28.94 -7.31
N LEU A 77 27.46 -28.25 -6.77
CA LEU A 77 27.63 -27.31 -5.66
C LEU A 77 27.58 -27.96 -4.26
N LEU A 78 27.22 -29.25 -4.15
CA LEU A 78 27.12 -29.94 -2.85
C LEU A 78 28.39 -29.83 -2.00
N GLY A 79 28.21 -29.51 -0.71
CA GLY A 79 29.28 -29.34 0.27
C GLY A 79 30.11 -28.05 0.12
N LYS A 80 29.96 -27.29 -0.97
CA LYS A 80 30.56 -25.95 -1.09
C LYS A 80 29.88 -25.01 -0.09
N LYS A 81 30.63 -24.02 0.44
CA LYS A 81 30.16 -23.09 1.47
C LYS A 81 30.34 -21.64 1.02
N TRP A 82 29.37 -20.79 1.32
CA TRP A 82 29.48 -19.34 1.12
C TRP A 82 28.65 -18.55 2.13
N LYS A 83 28.96 -17.26 2.21
CA LYS A 83 28.35 -16.33 3.15
C LYS A 83 27.06 -15.74 2.57
N VAL A 84 25.94 -15.93 3.25
CA VAL A 84 24.62 -15.44 2.89
C VAL A 84 24.09 -14.56 4.04
N THR A 85 23.90 -13.28 3.77
CA THR A 85 23.41 -12.26 4.72
C THR A 85 24.16 -12.20 6.06
N GLY A 86 25.45 -12.56 6.05
CA GLY A 86 26.32 -12.61 7.23
C GLY A 86 26.61 -14.02 7.75
N ILE A 87 25.74 -14.99 7.47
CA ILE A 87 25.80 -16.37 7.97
C ILE A 87 26.51 -17.26 6.94
N GLU A 88 27.41 -18.14 7.37
CA GLU A 88 27.98 -19.16 6.48
C GLU A 88 26.97 -20.29 6.26
N LYS A 89 26.63 -20.55 5.00
CA LYS A 89 25.77 -21.67 4.58
C LYS A 89 26.57 -22.69 3.78
N GLU A 90 26.32 -23.96 4.07
CA GLU A 90 26.72 -25.10 3.25
C GLU A 90 25.59 -25.44 2.27
N TRP A 91 25.92 -25.84 1.05
CA TRP A 91 24.94 -26.25 0.05
C TRP A 91 24.59 -27.73 0.20
N ASP A 92 23.37 -28.01 0.70
CA ASP A 92 22.86 -29.35 1.05
C ASP A 92 21.67 -29.81 0.16
N MET A 93 21.48 -29.24 -1.03
CA MET A 93 20.24 -29.37 -1.82
C MET A 93 20.45 -29.83 -3.28
N VAL A 94 19.56 -30.70 -3.77
CA VAL A 94 19.41 -31.08 -5.20
C VAL A 94 17.90 -31.19 -5.51
N PRO A 95 17.40 -30.68 -6.66
CA PRO A 95 15.99 -30.72 -7.03
C PRO A 95 15.34 -32.12 -7.08
N PHE A 96 14.33 -32.32 -6.22
CA PHE A 96 13.42 -33.47 -6.24
C PHE A 96 12.46 -33.43 -7.44
N ASN A 97 11.85 -34.57 -7.79
CA ASN A 97 10.90 -34.64 -8.91
C ASN A 97 9.67 -33.73 -8.72
N VAL A 98 9.20 -33.54 -7.47
CA VAL A 98 8.11 -32.57 -7.17
C VAL A 98 8.55 -31.11 -7.37
N GLN A 99 9.84 -30.82 -7.19
CA GLN A 99 10.42 -29.49 -7.46
C GLN A 99 10.59 -29.26 -8.97
N LEU A 100 10.89 -30.30 -9.75
CA LEU A 100 10.86 -30.24 -11.22
C LEU A 100 9.43 -29.98 -11.74
N MET A 101 8.40 -30.65 -11.19
CA MET A 101 7.00 -30.33 -11.52
C MET A 101 6.66 -28.86 -11.25
N GLY A 102 7.02 -28.35 -10.06
CA GLY A 102 6.79 -26.95 -9.72
C GLY A 102 7.52 -25.96 -10.63
N ALA A 103 8.74 -26.28 -11.05
CA ALA A 103 9.51 -25.47 -11.98
C ALA A 103 8.85 -25.38 -13.37
N ILE A 104 8.29 -26.48 -13.87
CA ILE A 104 7.53 -26.51 -15.14
C ILE A 104 6.24 -25.69 -15.00
N VAL A 105 5.52 -25.80 -13.88
CA VAL A 105 4.31 -25.00 -13.64
C VAL A 105 4.61 -23.50 -13.58
N LEU A 106 5.70 -23.09 -12.94
CA LEU A 106 6.17 -21.70 -12.99
C LEU A 106 6.53 -21.26 -14.41
N HIS A 107 7.19 -22.13 -15.20
CA HIS A 107 7.49 -21.81 -16.60
C HIS A 107 6.22 -21.67 -17.46
N GLN A 108 5.14 -22.40 -17.14
CA GLN A 108 3.85 -22.29 -17.83
C GLN A 108 3.04 -21.01 -17.50
N GLY A 109 3.58 -20.07 -16.72
CA GLY A 109 2.87 -18.84 -16.35
C GLY A 109 1.72 -19.09 -15.37
N LYS A 110 1.93 -19.95 -14.37
CA LYS A 110 0.90 -20.40 -13.42
C LYS A 110 1.36 -20.24 -11.97
N ILE A 111 0.42 -20.41 -11.04
CA ILE A 111 0.73 -20.43 -9.61
C ILE A 111 1.00 -21.86 -9.16
N THR A 112 2.17 -22.04 -8.55
CA THR A 112 2.61 -23.30 -7.95
C THR A 112 2.39 -23.26 -6.45
N GLU A 113 1.44 -24.05 -5.93
CA GLU A 113 1.30 -24.27 -4.49
C GLU A 113 2.21 -25.44 -4.04
N MET A 114 3.20 -25.13 -3.22
CA MET A 114 4.12 -26.09 -2.58
C MET A 114 4.22 -25.80 -1.09
N ALA A 115 4.06 -26.82 -0.25
CA ALA A 115 4.11 -26.64 1.20
C ALA A 115 5.42 -25.97 1.67
N THR A 116 5.35 -25.17 2.73
CA THR A 116 6.52 -24.41 3.20
C THR A 116 7.59 -25.36 3.73
N GLY A 117 8.81 -25.32 3.17
CA GLY A 117 9.85 -26.33 3.39
C GLY A 117 10.01 -27.35 2.25
N GLU A 118 9.19 -27.30 1.21
CA GLU A 118 9.42 -28.03 -0.06
C GLU A 118 10.38 -27.27 -1.02
N GLY A 119 11.11 -26.26 -0.53
CA GLY A 119 12.21 -25.61 -1.24
C GLY A 119 11.82 -24.64 -2.37
N LYS A 120 10.73 -23.88 -2.23
CA LYS A 120 10.23 -22.88 -3.21
C LYS A 120 11.35 -22.05 -3.89
N THR A 121 12.25 -21.48 -3.11
CA THR A 121 13.38 -20.66 -3.60
C THR A 121 14.31 -21.40 -4.56
N LEU A 122 14.46 -22.73 -4.41
CA LEU A 122 15.21 -23.59 -5.34
C LEU A 122 14.38 -23.93 -6.59
N VAL A 123 13.06 -24.06 -6.45
CA VAL A 123 12.14 -24.34 -7.57
C VAL A 123 12.15 -23.19 -8.59
N ALA A 124 12.25 -21.95 -8.12
CA ALA A 124 12.36 -20.78 -8.99
C ALA A 124 13.65 -20.73 -9.83
N THR A 125 14.74 -21.42 -9.46
CA THR A 125 16.03 -21.20 -10.15
C THR A 125 16.02 -21.70 -11.59
N MET A 126 15.31 -22.80 -11.85
CA MET A 126 15.14 -23.41 -13.17
C MET A 126 14.38 -22.51 -14.17
N PRO A 127 13.14 -22.04 -13.91
CA PRO A 127 12.44 -21.13 -14.81
C PRO A 127 13.08 -19.72 -14.88
N LEU A 128 13.73 -19.23 -13.81
CA LEU A 128 14.46 -17.96 -13.88
C LEU A 128 15.67 -18.07 -14.83
N TYR A 129 16.48 -19.12 -14.71
CA TYR A 129 17.60 -19.39 -15.63
C TYR A 129 17.12 -19.47 -17.08
N LEU A 130 16.12 -20.31 -17.35
CA LEU A 130 15.61 -20.58 -18.69
C LEU A 130 15.07 -19.31 -19.40
N ASN A 131 14.19 -18.54 -18.75
CA ASN A 131 13.65 -17.33 -19.36
C ASN A 131 14.72 -16.22 -19.49
N ALA A 132 15.75 -16.20 -18.63
CA ALA A 132 16.83 -15.22 -18.70
C ALA A 132 17.77 -15.40 -19.91
N LEU A 133 17.76 -16.57 -20.55
CA LEU A 133 18.48 -16.82 -21.80
C LEU A 133 18.00 -15.90 -22.96
N THR A 134 16.79 -15.34 -22.86
CA THR A 134 16.25 -14.38 -23.85
C THR A 134 16.90 -12.99 -23.79
N GLU A 135 17.75 -12.71 -22.79
CA GLU A 135 18.45 -11.44 -22.55
C GLU A 135 17.55 -10.20 -22.26
N LYS A 136 16.22 -10.33 -22.41
CA LYS A 136 15.19 -9.35 -22.02
C LYS A 136 15.21 -8.96 -20.53
N GLY A 137 15.77 -9.80 -19.67
CA GLY A 137 15.77 -9.64 -18.21
C GLY A 137 14.57 -10.31 -17.54
N VAL A 138 14.77 -10.76 -16.29
CA VAL A 138 13.76 -11.50 -15.51
C VAL A 138 13.73 -11.00 -14.07
N HIS A 139 12.54 -10.84 -13.49
CA HIS A 139 12.37 -10.34 -12.11
C HIS A 139 11.92 -11.46 -11.14
N LEU A 140 12.58 -11.58 -9.99
CA LEU A 140 12.05 -12.33 -8.83
C LEU A 140 11.61 -11.35 -7.75
N ILE A 141 10.32 -11.40 -7.43
CA ILE A 141 9.66 -10.49 -6.50
C ILE A 141 9.45 -11.21 -5.16
N THR A 142 9.87 -10.57 -4.07
CA THR A 142 9.76 -11.10 -2.70
C THR A 142 9.07 -10.10 -1.77
N VAL A 143 8.64 -10.58 -0.60
CA VAL A 143 7.89 -9.78 0.41
C VAL A 143 8.76 -8.73 1.12
N ASN A 144 10.10 -8.83 1.12
CA ASN A 144 10.98 -7.82 1.73
C ASN A 144 12.44 -7.91 1.24
N ASP A 145 13.14 -6.79 1.31
CA ASP A 145 14.55 -6.61 0.90
C ASP A 145 15.53 -7.62 1.51
N TYR A 146 15.26 -8.12 2.73
CA TYR A 146 16.10 -9.14 3.35
C TYR A 146 15.97 -10.48 2.62
N LEU A 147 14.75 -10.89 2.22
CA LEU A 147 14.56 -12.09 1.41
C LEU A 147 15.16 -11.92 0.01
N ALA A 148 14.91 -10.78 -0.66
CA ALA A 148 15.51 -10.45 -1.96
C ALA A 148 17.03 -10.58 -1.93
N LYS A 149 17.69 -9.94 -0.95
CA LYS A 149 19.15 -10.01 -0.78
C LYS A 149 19.64 -11.40 -0.42
N ARG A 150 18.99 -12.07 0.54
CA ARG A 150 19.33 -13.43 0.98
C ARG A 150 19.30 -14.41 -0.19
N ASP A 151 18.26 -14.37 -1.00
CA ASP A 151 18.07 -15.35 -2.06
C ASP A 151 18.91 -15.01 -3.30
N LYS A 152 19.24 -13.73 -3.53
CA LYS A 152 20.29 -13.33 -4.45
C LYS A 152 21.67 -13.82 -4.02
N GLU A 153 22.03 -13.68 -2.74
CA GLU A 153 23.32 -14.17 -2.22
C GLU A 153 23.39 -15.71 -2.12
N TRP A 154 22.24 -16.37 -1.95
CA TRP A 154 22.17 -17.83 -1.82
C TRP A 154 22.08 -18.53 -3.18
N MET A 155 21.08 -18.21 -4.00
CA MET A 155 20.87 -18.85 -5.32
C MET A 155 21.74 -18.23 -6.42
N GLY A 156 22.26 -17.01 -6.21
CA GLY A 156 23.20 -16.33 -7.11
C GLY A 156 24.33 -17.22 -7.63
N LYS A 157 24.85 -18.12 -6.79
CA LYS A 157 25.96 -19.01 -7.13
C LYS A 157 25.62 -20.11 -8.14
N ILE A 158 24.34 -20.41 -8.38
CA ILE A 158 23.91 -21.27 -9.48
C ILE A 158 24.04 -20.50 -10.80
N TYR A 159 23.48 -19.29 -10.86
CA TYR A 159 23.49 -18.47 -12.07
C TYR A 159 24.90 -17.98 -12.44
N GLU A 160 25.70 -17.55 -11.45
CA GLU A 160 27.10 -17.15 -11.65
C GLU A 160 27.94 -18.32 -12.20
N PHE A 161 27.70 -19.56 -11.74
CA PHE A 161 28.37 -20.76 -12.26
C PHE A 161 27.93 -21.11 -13.69
N LEU A 162 26.68 -20.79 -14.06
CA LEU A 162 26.16 -20.91 -15.41
C LEU A 162 26.53 -19.70 -16.30
N GLY A 163 27.21 -18.68 -15.78
CA GLY A 163 27.64 -17.50 -16.53
C GLY A 163 26.59 -16.39 -16.71
N LEU A 164 25.47 -16.44 -15.98
CA LEU A 164 24.47 -15.36 -15.94
C LEU A 164 24.76 -14.35 -14.82
N SER A 165 24.40 -13.09 -15.06
CA SER A 165 24.51 -12.00 -14.10
C SER A 165 23.26 -11.86 -13.24
N VAL A 166 23.44 -11.49 -11.96
CA VAL A 166 22.34 -11.36 -11.00
C VAL A 166 22.44 -10.06 -10.20
N GLY A 167 21.38 -9.25 -10.26
CA GLY A 167 21.21 -7.99 -9.53
C GLY A 167 20.25 -8.12 -8.34
N VAL A 168 20.28 -7.14 -7.43
CA VAL A 168 19.25 -6.99 -6.38
C VAL A 168 18.92 -5.52 -6.10
N ILE A 169 17.65 -5.15 -6.23
CA ILE A 169 17.13 -3.84 -5.85
C ILE A 169 16.90 -3.80 -4.34
N GLN A 170 17.32 -2.70 -3.70
CA GLN A 170 17.12 -2.45 -2.27
C GLN A 170 16.70 -0.99 -2.02
N ALA A 171 15.88 -0.77 -1.00
CA ALA A 171 15.45 0.55 -0.56
C ALA A 171 16.65 1.48 -0.27
N GLY A 172 16.62 2.67 -0.87
CA GLY A 172 17.66 3.69 -0.70
C GLY A 172 18.86 3.62 -1.65
N MET A 173 18.90 2.66 -2.60
CA MET A 173 19.82 2.70 -3.74
C MET A 173 19.54 3.92 -4.65
N ILE A 174 20.60 4.52 -5.20
CA ILE A 174 20.48 5.64 -6.17
C ILE A 174 20.12 5.12 -7.58
N PRO A 175 19.59 5.97 -8.49
CA PRO A 175 19.20 5.54 -9.84
C PRO A 175 20.33 4.84 -10.62
N ASP A 176 21.56 5.36 -10.56
CA ASP A 176 22.73 4.76 -11.22
C ASP A 176 23.00 3.32 -10.73
N GLU A 177 22.88 3.08 -9.42
CA GLU A 177 23.04 1.75 -8.82
C GLU A 177 21.92 0.81 -9.28
N ARG A 178 20.66 1.30 -9.30
CA ARG A 178 19.49 0.53 -9.75
C ARG A 178 19.61 0.12 -11.21
N LYS A 179 20.00 1.05 -12.10
CA LYS A 179 20.18 0.79 -13.53
C LYS A 179 21.22 -0.31 -13.79
N ILE A 180 22.29 -0.36 -12.99
CA ILE A 180 23.26 -1.47 -13.03
C ILE A 180 22.64 -2.80 -12.57
N GLN A 181 21.73 -2.80 -11.58
CA GLN A 181 21.06 -4.03 -11.14
C GLN A 181 20.03 -4.53 -12.17
N TYR A 182 19.17 -3.65 -12.70
CA TYR A 182 18.18 -4.02 -13.73
C TYR A 182 18.83 -4.52 -15.03
N ASN A 183 20.04 -4.06 -15.35
CA ASN A 183 20.83 -4.54 -16.48
C ASN A 183 21.38 -5.97 -16.29
N CYS A 184 21.26 -6.61 -15.13
CA CYS A 184 21.56 -8.03 -14.97
C CYS A 184 20.50 -8.92 -15.64
N ASP A 185 20.89 -10.16 -16.03
CA ASP A 185 19.98 -11.14 -16.65
C ASP A 185 18.80 -11.48 -15.70
N ILE A 186 19.05 -11.53 -14.39
CA ILE A 186 18.06 -11.78 -13.34
C ILE A 186 18.16 -10.70 -12.25
N THR A 187 17.03 -10.08 -11.89
CA THR A 187 16.96 -9.04 -10.84
C THR A 187 16.04 -9.47 -9.70
N TYR A 188 16.57 -9.47 -8.48
CA TYR A 188 15.81 -9.73 -7.25
C TYR A 188 15.29 -8.41 -6.65
N GLY A 189 14.13 -8.41 -6.02
CA GLY A 189 13.62 -7.21 -5.35
C GLY A 189 12.32 -7.41 -4.57
N THR A 190 11.61 -6.31 -4.32
CA THR A 190 10.29 -6.28 -3.69
C THR A 190 9.26 -5.61 -4.60
N ASN A 191 8.00 -6.02 -4.48
CA ASN A 191 6.86 -5.44 -5.19
C ASN A 191 6.81 -3.90 -5.06
N ASN A 192 7.08 -3.39 -3.86
CA ASN A 192 7.12 -1.97 -3.57
C ASN A 192 8.27 -1.28 -4.32
N GLU A 193 9.50 -1.79 -4.26
CA GLU A 193 10.63 -1.16 -4.97
C GLU A 193 10.48 -1.23 -6.50
N PHE A 194 10.05 -2.37 -7.05
CA PHE A 194 9.79 -2.55 -8.49
C PHE A 194 8.66 -1.62 -8.99
N GLY A 195 7.55 -1.52 -8.26
CA GLY A 195 6.43 -0.66 -8.65
C GLY A 195 6.72 0.84 -8.44
N PHE A 196 7.47 1.21 -7.41
CA PHE A 196 7.92 2.60 -7.24
C PHE A 196 9.01 3.01 -8.23
N ASP A 197 9.85 2.09 -8.71
CA ASP A 197 10.77 2.38 -9.83
C ASP A 197 9.99 2.59 -11.14
N TYR A 198 8.96 1.81 -11.44
CA TYR A 198 8.05 2.12 -12.55
C TYR A 198 7.41 3.50 -12.42
N LEU A 199 6.84 3.85 -11.25
CA LEU A 199 6.26 5.18 -11.05
C LEU A 199 7.32 6.31 -11.13
N ARG A 200 8.58 6.05 -10.78
CA ARG A 200 9.70 7.00 -10.97
C ARG A 200 10.12 7.14 -12.43
N ASP A 201 10.16 6.06 -13.19
CA ASP A 201 10.60 6.05 -14.59
C ASP A 201 9.59 6.79 -15.48
N ASN A 202 8.29 6.67 -15.22
CA ASN A 202 7.26 7.48 -15.89
C ASN A 202 7.30 8.97 -15.46
N MET A 203 7.93 9.29 -14.33
CA MET A 203 8.20 10.67 -13.89
C MET A 203 9.61 11.16 -14.32
N ALA A 204 10.34 10.40 -15.14
CA ALA A 204 11.63 10.85 -15.66
C ALA A 204 11.45 12.06 -16.60
N VAL A 205 12.42 12.98 -16.57
CA VAL A 205 12.48 14.16 -17.45
C VAL A 205 13.47 13.96 -18.61
N VAL A 206 14.36 12.98 -18.48
CA VAL A 206 15.33 12.57 -19.52
C VAL A 206 15.41 11.03 -19.56
N PRO A 207 15.53 10.37 -20.74
CA PRO A 207 15.53 8.92 -20.85
C PRO A 207 16.64 8.21 -20.04
N GLU A 208 17.79 8.88 -19.85
CA GLU A 208 18.93 8.35 -19.08
C GLU A 208 18.56 8.07 -17.62
N ASN A 209 17.58 8.76 -17.06
CA ASN A 209 17.13 8.59 -15.68
C ASN A 209 16.19 7.38 -15.48
N ARG A 210 15.60 6.80 -16.54
CA ARG A 210 14.82 5.56 -16.42
C ARG A 210 15.73 4.41 -15.96
N VAL A 211 15.34 3.63 -14.95
CA VAL A 211 16.16 2.55 -14.39
C VAL A 211 15.76 1.15 -14.85
N GLN A 212 14.50 0.93 -15.22
CA GLN A 212 13.98 -0.35 -15.70
C GLN A 212 14.17 -0.52 -17.23
N ARG A 213 14.09 -1.76 -17.72
CA ARG A 213 14.35 -2.11 -19.15
C ARG A 213 13.30 -3.03 -19.79
N GLY A 214 12.07 -3.02 -19.28
CA GLY A 214 10.94 -3.79 -19.81
C GLY A 214 10.35 -4.81 -18.82
N TYR A 215 9.23 -5.42 -19.22
CA TYR A 215 8.41 -6.33 -18.38
C TYR A 215 8.24 -7.69 -19.06
N TYR A 216 9.32 -8.47 -19.14
CA TYR A 216 9.24 -9.79 -19.78
C TYR A 216 8.62 -10.85 -18.87
N TYR A 217 9.45 -11.49 -18.02
CA TYR A 217 9.01 -12.55 -17.13
C TYR A 217 9.20 -12.16 -15.66
N THR A 218 8.20 -12.43 -14.83
CA THR A 218 8.33 -12.29 -13.38
C THR A 218 7.77 -13.49 -12.63
N ILE A 219 8.47 -13.87 -11.55
CA ILE A 219 7.99 -14.82 -10.55
C ILE A 219 7.75 -14.05 -9.25
N VAL A 220 6.57 -14.23 -8.66
CA VAL A 220 6.24 -13.69 -7.34
C VAL A 220 6.36 -14.78 -6.28
N ASP A 221 7.34 -14.67 -5.38
CA ASP A 221 7.39 -15.50 -4.17
C ASP A 221 6.36 -15.01 -3.14
N GLU A 222 5.73 -15.96 -2.46
CA GLU A 222 4.61 -15.72 -1.54
C GLU A 222 3.50 -14.86 -2.20
N VAL A 223 3.16 -15.22 -3.45
CA VAL A 223 2.19 -14.52 -4.33
C VAL A 223 0.85 -14.24 -3.67
N ASP A 224 0.44 -15.08 -2.72
CA ASP A 224 -0.80 -14.94 -1.95
C ASP A 224 -0.79 -13.81 -0.91
N SER A 225 0.35 -13.19 -0.63
CA SER A 225 0.35 -11.91 0.09
C SER A 225 0.66 -10.73 -0.81
N VAL A 226 1.61 -10.85 -1.73
CA VAL A 226 1.93 -9.75 -2.66
C VAL A 226 0.70 -9.35 -3.48
N CYS A 227 -0.06 -10.31 -4.00
CA CYS A 227 -1.18 -10.07 -4.90
C CYS A 227 -2.57 -10.04 -4.23
N ILE A 228 -2.68 -10.34 -2.93
CA ILE A 228 -3.97 -10.46 -2.19
C ILE A 228 -3.98 -9.74 -0.83
N ASP A 229 -2.88 -9.73 -0.07
CA ASP A 229 -2.80 -9.01 1.22
C ASP A 229 -2.34 -7.56 1.05
N GLU A 230 -1.28 -7.34 0.28
CA GLU A 230 -0.70 -6.01 0.03
C GLU A 230 -1.44 -5.26 -1.08
N ALA A 231 -2.02 -5.99 -2.03
CA ALA A 231 -2.91 -5.50 -3.08
C ALA A 231 -4.27 -4.93 -2.58
N ARG A 232 -4.40 -4.70 -1.26
CA ARG A 232 -5.50 -3.93 -0.63
C ARG A 232 -5.30 -2.40 -0.78
N THR A 233 -4.12 -1.94 -1.17
CA THR A 233 -3.79 -0.52 -1.37
C THR A 233 -2.95 -0.30 -2.63
N PRO A 234 -3.15 0.79 -3.40
CA PRO A 234 -2.28 1.15 -4.52
C PRO A 234 -0.91 1.67 -4.03
N LEU A 235 0.07 1.65 -4.93
CA LEU A 235 1.32 2.40 -4.76
C LEU A 235 1.08 3.85 -5.21
N ILE A 236 1.43 4.82 -4.37
CA ILE A 236 1.22 6.25 -4.62
C ILE A 236 2.52 7.01 -4.38
N ILE A 237 2.94 7.82 -5.36
CA ILE A 237 3.92 8.89 -5.17
C ILE A 237 3.15 10.20 -4.95
N SER A 238 3.32 10.81 -3.77
CA SER A 238 2.76 12.12 -3.45
C SER A 238 3.81 13.22 -3.47
N GLY A 239 3.52 14.32 -4.16
CA GLY A 239 4.36 15.49 -4.30
C GLY A 239 3.90 16.63 -3.41
N VAL A 240 4.82 17.52 -3.03
CA VAL A 240 4.49 18.70 -2.22
C VAL A 240 4.04 19.84 -3.14
N VAL A 241 2.84 20.38 -2.93
CA VAL A 241 2.30 21.49 -3.75
C VAL A 241 3.17 22.75 -3.56
N GLU A 242 3.50 23.44 -4.66
CA GLU A 242 4.44 24.57 -4.61
C GLU A 242 3.88 25.80 -3.87
N HIS A 243 2.57 26.04 -3.96
CA HIS A 243 1.90 27.15 -3.26
C HIS A 243 0.93 26.63 -2.19
N SER A 244 1.16 27.02 -0.93
CA SER A 244 0.27 26.73 0.19
C SER A 244 -0.94 27.67 0.16
N THR A 245 -2.08 27.19 -0.36
CA THR A 245 -3.34 27.96 -0.44
C THR A 245 -4.16 27.96 0.84
N HIS A 246 -3.77 27.20 1.88
CA HIS A 246 -4.53 27.13 3.12
C HIS A 246 -4.53 28.45 3.91
N LYS A 247 -5.65 28.72 4.59
CA LYS A 247 -5.83 29.92 5.44
C LYS A 247 -6.04 29.54 6.90
N TYR A 248 -5.37 28.49 7.39
CA TYR A 248 -5.49 28.01 8.76
C TYR A 248 -5.18 29.08 9.81
N ASP A 249 -4.20 29.97 9.56
CA ASP A 249 -3.87 31.08 10.46
C ASP A 249 -5.01 32.11 10.61
N LYS A 250 -5.80 32.36 9.53
CA LYS A 250 -6.99 33.24 9.55
C LYS A 250 -8.09 32.65 10.44
N TRP A 251 -8.27 31.33 10.40
CA TRP A 251 -9.42 30.65 10.98
C TRP A 251 -9.18 30.06 12.37
N LYS A 252 -7.97 29.58 12.70
CA LYS A 252 -7.66 28.96 14.00
C LYS A 252 -8.17 29.79 15.19
N PRO A 253 -7.91 31.11 15.31
CA PRO A 253 -8.34 31.89 16.48
C PRO A 253 -9.87 32.08 16.56
N ARG A 254 -10.60 31.89 15.47
CA ARG A 254 -12.07 31.92 15.46
C ARG A 254 -12.64 30.57 15.85
N VAL A 255 -12.16 29.49 15.23
CA VAL A 255 -12.57 28.11 15.51
C VAL A 255 -12.24 27.69 16.94
N GLU A 256 -11.07 28.05 17.46
CA GLU A 256 -10.70 27.74 18.85
C GLU A 256 -11.65 28.42 19.86
N ARG A 257 -12.14 29.63 19.57
CA ARG A 257 -13.15 30.30 20.40
C ARG A 257 -14.52 29.63 20.28
N LEU A 258 -14.93 29.18 19.09
CA LEU A 258 -16.18 28.44 18.89
C LEU A 258 -16.19 27.14 19.72
N TYR A 259 -15.10 26.36 19.63
CA TYR A 259 -14.88 25.15 20.43
C TYR A 259 -14.94 25.42 21.94
N ARG A 260 -14.23 26.47 22.41
CA ARG A 260 -14.23 26.89 23.82
C ARG A 260 -15.61 27.36 24.32
N THR A 261 -16.54 27.76 23.45
CA THR A 261 -17.93 28.11 23.80
C THR A 261 -18.85 26.87 23.79
N GLN A 262 -18.71 25.97 22.82
CA GLN A 262 -19.51 24.74 22.71
C GLN A 262 -19.27 23.78 23.89
N ILE A 263 -18.01 23.53 24.28
CA ILE A 263 -17.68 22.52 25.29
C ILE A 263 -18.34 22.79 26.66
N PRO A 264 -18.35 24.02 27.22
CA PRO A 264 -19.14 24.33 28.42
C PRO A 264 -20.64 24.03 28.26
N TYR A 265 -21.25 24.40 27.14
CA TYR A 265 -22.68 24.17 26.86
C TYR A 265 -23.00 22.66 26.82
N VAL A 266 -22.19 21.85 26.12
CA VAL A 266 -22.36 20.39 26.12
C VAL A 266 -22.17 19.78 27.52
N ASN A 267 -21.27 20.32 28.34
CA ASN A 267 -21.13 19.86 29.72
C ASN A 267 -22.32 20.22 30.62
N GLN A 268 -23.09 21.27 30.32
CA GLN A 268 -24.37 21.56 30.95
C GLN A 268 -25.45 20.56 30.50
N LEU A 269 -25.60 20.34 29.18
CA LEU A 269 -26.56 19.37 28.63
C LEU A 269 -26.36 17.95 29.21
N LEU A 270 -25.09 17.54 29.42
CA LEU A 270 -24.76 16.27 30.10
C LEU A 270 -25.18 16.24 31.57
N ALA A 271 -25.06 17.35 32.31
CA ALA A 271 -25.49 17.43 33.70
C ALA A 271 -27.02 17.44 33.85
N GLU A 272 -27.72 18.08 32.91
CA GLU A 272 -29.17 18.02 32.78
C GLU A 272 -29.64 16.61 32.44
N GLY A 273 -29.02 15.95 31.44
CA GLY A 273 -29.30 14.57 31.08
C GLY A 273 -29.08 13.58 32.24
N GLU A 274 -27.97 13.69 32.98
CA GLU A 274 -27.68 12.85 34.14
C GLU A 274 -28.70 13.08 35.29
N LYS A 275 -29.22 14.31 35.45
CA LYS A 275 -30.31 14.61 36.40
C LYS A 275 -31.63 14.00 35.94
N LEU A 276 -31.98 14.13 34.66
CA LEU A 276 -33.21 13.58 34.08
C LEU A 276 -33.26 12.05 34.11
N LEU A 277 -32.11 11.37 33.92
CA LEU A 277 -31.99 9.91 34.16
C LEU A 277 -32.34 9.54 35.60
N LYS A 278 -31.84 10.31 36.59
CA LYS A 278 -32.13 10.08 38.02
C LYS A 278 -33.57 10.43 38.42
N GLU A 279 -34.22 11.32 37.67
CA GLU A 279 -35.66 11.62 37.77
C GLU A 279 -36.55 10.60 37.02
N GLY A 280 -35.97 9.62 36.30
CA GLY A 280 -36.71 8.62 35.53
C GLY A 280 -37.30 9.12 34.21
N LYS A 281 -36.89 10.31 33.73
CA LYS A 281 -37.44 10.97 32.54
C LYS A 281 -36.66 10.56 31.28
N GLU A 282 -36.79 9.29 30.90
CA GLU A 282 -35.98 8.66 29.85
C GLU A 282 -35.97 9.44 28.52
N LYS A 283 -37.12 9.87 27.98
CA LYS A 283 -37.17 10.61 26.70
C LYS A 283 -36.48 11.99 26.76
N GLU A 284 -36.68 12.74 27.84
CA GLU A 284 -36.04 14.07 28.02
C GLU A 284 -34.52 13.92 28.20
N ALA A 285 -34.10 12.92 28.98
CA ALA A 285 -32.69 12.58 29.16
C ALA A 285 -32.04 12.18 27.82
N ALA A 286 -32.68 11.30 27.05
CA ALA A 286 -32.18 10.86 25.74
C ALA A 286 -32.00 12.03 24.76
N TYR A 287 -32.91 13.02 24.78
CA TYR A 287 -32.79 14.22 23.95
C TYR A 287 -31.54 15.03 24.32
N LYS A 288 -31.33 15.33 25.61
CA LYS A 288 -30.17 16.08 26.09
C LYS A 288 -28.84 15.33 25.89
N LEU A 289 -28.85 14.00 26.00
CA LEU A 289 -27.69 13.15 25.70
C LEU A 289 -27.40 13.05 24.19
N LEU A 290 -28.42 13.03 23.33
CA LEU A 290 -28.27 13.07 21.88
C LEU A 290 -27.68 14.42 21.41
N GLN A 291 -28.13 15.55 21.98
CA GLN A 291 -27.50 16.85 21.76
C GLN A 291 -26.02 16.83 22.17
N ALA A 292 -25.71 16.30 23.35
CA ALA A 292 -24.32 16.18 23.80
C ALA A 292 -23.46 15.29 22.90
N LYS A 293 -24.03 14.22 22.33
CA LYS A 293 -23.37 13.32 21.38
C LYS A 293 -23.07 14.01 20.05
N LYS A 294 -24.04 14.73 19.47
CA LYS A 294 -23.83 15.53 18.25
C LYS A 294 -22.85 16.69 18.48
N GLY A 295 -22.85 17.29 19.67
CA GLY A 295 -22.05 18.47 19.99
C GLY A 295 -20.59 18.18 20.38
N ALA A 296 -20.31 17.09 21.10
CA ALA A 296 -18.96 16.68 21.53
C ALA A 296 -18.85 15.16 21.80
N PRO A 297 -18.83 14.30 20.74
CA PRO A 297 -18.95 12.85 20.90
C PRO A 297 -17.80 12.21 21.69
N LYS A 298 -16.58 12.76 21.63
CA LYS A 298 -15.40 12.24 22.36
C LYS A 298 -15.30 12.75 23.82
N ASN A 299 -16.38 13.29 24.40
CA ASN A 299 -16.44 13.75 25.79
C ASN A 299 -16.41 12.58 26.81
N LYS A 300 -15.45 12.62 27.74
CA LYS A 300 -15.21 11.55 28.74
C LYS A 300 -16.41 11.29 29.68
N LYS A 301 -17.32 12.25 29.89
CA LYS A 301 -18.55 12.05 30.67
C LYS A 301 -19.59 11.26 29.86
N LEU A 302 -19.84 11.66 28.61
CA LEU A 302 -20.76 10.98 27.70
C LEU A 302 -20.37 9.51 27.51
N MET A 303 -19.10 9.26 27.15
CA MET A 303 -18.54 7.92 26.94
C MET A 303 -18.54 7.03 28.21
N LYS A 304 -18.84 7.60 29.39
CA LYS A 304 -19.08 6.85 30.62
C LYS A 304 -20.57 6.48 30.73
N LEU A 305 -21.47 7.46 30.55
CA LEU A 305 -22.92 7.26 30.58
C LEU A 305 -23.41 6.28 29.50
N GLU A 306 -22.86 6.34 28.28
CA GLU A 306 -23.20 5.40 27.19
C GLU A 306 -22.89 3.93 27.54
N LYS A 307 -21.95 3.69 28.47
CA LYS A 307 -21.60 2.34 28.96
C LYS A 307 -22.52 1.86 30.09
N GLU A 308 -23.38 2.73 30.61
CA GLU A 308 -24.39 2.35 31.60
C GLU A 308 -25.58 1.66 30.90
N LYS A 309 -26.15 0.64 31.56
CA LYS A 309 -26.95 -0.40 30.91
C LYS A 309 -28.28 0.13 30.35
N GLY A 310 -28.28 0.47 29.06
CA GLY A 310 -29.47 0.87 28.29
C GLY A 310 -29.38 2.27 27.68
N VAL A 311 -28.49 3.13 28.19
CA VAL A 311 -28.39 4.55 27.81
C VAL A 311 -28.10 4.73 26.31
N LEU A 312 -27.10 4.02 25.78
CA LEU A 312 -26.76 4.09 24.35
C LEU A 312 -27.96 3.73 23.44
N LYS A 313 -28.69 2.66 23.76
CA LYS A 313 -29.87 2.23 22.99
C LYS A 313 -31.02 3.23 23.04
N MET A 314 -31.14 3.95 24.16
CA MET A 314 -32.15 5.00 24.34
C MET A 314 -31.86 6.21 23.44
N ILE A 315 -30.58 6.59 23.33
CA ILE A 315 -30.09 7.64 22.42
C ILE A 315 -30.30 7.22 20.95
N GLU A 316 -29.88 6.00 20.58
CA GLU A 316 -30.05 5.45 19.23
C GLU A 316 -31.52 5.34 18.81
N ALA A 317 -32.41 4.92 19.73
CA ALA A 317 -33.85 4.83 19.45
C ALA A 317 -34.47 6.21 19.21
N LEU A 318 -34.08 7.23 19.98
CA LEU A 318 -34.55 8.60 19.77
C LEU A 318 -33.98 9.21 18.48
N GLU A 319 -32.72 8.95 18.14
CA GLU A 319 -32.13 9.39 16.87
C GLU A 319 -32.91 8.82 15.67
N LEU A 320 -33.28 7.53 15.71
CA LEU A 320 -34.12 6.90 14.69
C LEU A 320 -35.56 7.46 14.66
N GLU A 321 -36.15 7.77 15.82
CA GLU A 321 -37.46 8.43 15.92
C GLU A 321 -37.43 9.81 15.24
N LEU A 322 -36.42 10.63 15.52
CA LEU A 322 -36.26 11.98 14.98
C LEU A 322 -35.80 12.00 13.51
N MET A 323 -35.06 11.00 13.04
CA MET A 323 -34.76 10.81 11.61
C MET A 323 -36.03 10.45 10.82
N ARG A 324 -36.85 9.52 11.32
CA ARG A 324 -38.13 9.14 10.70
C ARG A 324 -39.08 10.33 10.60
N ASP A 325 -39.15 11.11 11.68
CA ASP A 325 -40.06 12.26 11.80
C ASP A 325 -39.45 13.56 11.24
N LYS A 326 -38.25 13.49 10.62
CA LYS A 326 -37.47 14.58 10.01
C LYS A 326 -37.03 15.72 10.94
N LYS A 327 -37.22 15.59 12.25
CA LYS A 327 -36.94 16.60 13.29
C LYS A 327 -35.47 16.72 13.73
N LEU A 328 -34.55 15.97 13.11
CA LEU A 328 -33.12 16.01 13.47
C LEU A 328 -32.46 17.40 13.28
N HIS A 329 -33.03 18.28 12.45
CA HIS A 329 -32.56 19.65 12.26
C HIS A 329 -32.77 20.53 13.52
N GLU A 330 -33.90 20.37 14.21
CA GLU A 330 -34.25 21.10 15.45
C GLU A 330 -33.15 20.94 16.53
N LEU A 331 -32.55 19.74 16.62
CA LEU A 331 -31.42 19.44 17.51
C LEU A 331 -30.11 20.15 17.12
N ASN A 332 -29.87 20.32 15.81
CA ASN A 332 -28.63 20.86 15.27
C ASN A 332 -28.59 22.39 15.40
N GLU A 333 -29.74 23.05 15.26
CA GLU A 333 -29.91 24.50 15.42
C GLU A 333 -29.65 24.98 16.85
N GLU A 334 -29.82 24.13 17.88
CA GLU A 334 -29.46 24.50 19.26
C GLU A 334 -27.93 24.62 19.48
N LEU A 335 -27.12 23.88 18.72
CA LEU A 335 -25.65 23.80 18.86
C LEU A 335 -24.93 24.79 17.94
N TYR A 336 -23.63 25.04 18.18
CA TYR A 336 -22.79 25.87 17.28
C TYR A 336 -22.22 25.10 16.09
N TYR A 337 -21.97 23.80 16.28
CA TYR A 337 -21.60 22.85 15.25
C TYR A 337 -22.10 21.46 15.66
N THR A 338 -22.22 20.55 14.70
CA THR A 338 -22.53 19.14 14.95
C THR A 338 -21.58 18.21 14.21
N ILE A 339 -21.38 17.01 14.77
CA ILE A 339 -20.56 15.96 14.16
C ILE A 339 -21.42 14.72 13.89
N GLU A 340 -21.21 14.10 12.74
CA GLU A 340 -21.86 12.84 12.37
C GLU A 340 -20.98 11.62 12.63
N ASP A 341 -21.42 10.75 13.55
CA ASP A 341 -20.72 9.53 14.00
C ASP A 341 -20.20 8.62 12.88
N ARG A 342 -20.89 8.58 11.73
CA ARG A 342 -20.58 7.66 10.62
C ARG A 342 -19.63 8.22 9.57
N GLY A 343 -19.55 9.55 9.44
CA GLY A 343 -18.69 10.22 8.45
C GLY A 343 -17.54 11.01 9.06
N SER A 344 -17.59 11.33 10.36
CA SER A 344 -16.75 12.37 10.97
C SER A 344 -16.82 13.71 10.19
N ALA A 345 -17.97 13.97 9.57
CA ALA A 345 -18.31 15.24 8.94
C ALA A 345 -18.68 16.24 10.03
N VAL A 346 -18.32 17.51 9.82
CA VAL A 346 -18.63 18.61 10.73
C VAL A 346 -19.52 19.61 10.02
N ASN A 347 -20.73 19.79 10.53
CA ASN A 347 -21.70 20.75 10.01
C ASN A 347 -21.73 21.98 10.93
N LEU A 348 -21.68 23.17 10.35
CA LEU A 348 -21.93 24.43 11.07
C LEU A 348 -23.45 24.69 11.12
N SER A 349 -23.93 25.24 12.23
CA SER A 349 -25.25 25.87 12.30
C SER A 349 -25.15 27.36 11.99
N ASP A 350 -26.29 28.04 11.82
CA ASP A 350 -26.33 29.49 11.61
C ASP A 350 -25.66 30.26 12.76
N LYS A 351 -25.85 29.81 14.01
CA LYS A 351 -25.15 30.32 15.21
C LYS A 351 -23.63 30.14 15.11
N GLY A 352 -23.19 29.03 14.50
CA GLY A 352 -21.78 28.78 14.20
C GLY A 352 -21.22 29.74 13.16
N MET A 353 -21.97 29.96 12.07
CA MET A 353 -21.58 30.87 10.98
C MET A 353 -21.55 32.33 11.43
N GLU A 354 -22.57 32.80 12.17
CA GLU A 354 -22.61 34.13 12.78
C GLU A 354 -21.43 34.36 13.74
N PHE A 355 -21.13 33.40 14.63
CA PHE A 355 -20.00 33.50 15.56
C PHE A 355 -18.65 33.52 14.83
N LEU A 356 -18.51 32.76 13.74
CA LEU A 356 -17.28 32.72 12.94
C LEU A 356 -17.11 33.95 12.04
N SER A 357 -18.19 34.57 11.55
CA SER A 357 -18.17 35.74 10.67
C SER A 357 -19.22 36.81 11.05
N PRO A 358 -19.07 37.51 12.19
CA PRO A 358 -20.10 38.44 12.70
C PRO A 358 -20.46 39.61 11.78
N ASN A 359 -19.59 39.93 10.82
CA ASN A 359 -19.80 41.03 9.86
C ASN A 359 -20.46 40.58 8.54
N ASN A 360 -20.52 39.27 8.29
CA ASN A 360 -21.11 38.65 7.10
C ASN A 360 -21.30 37.13 7.35
N PRO A 361 -22.45 36.69 7.90
CA PRO A 361 -22.73 35.27 8.13
C PRO A 361 -22.69 34.43 6.85
N ASP A 362 -23.19 34.99 5.73
CA ASP A 362 -23.27 34.32 4.43
C ASP A 362 -21.89 34.04 3.79
N TYR A 363 -20.79 34.58 4.35
CA TYR A 363 -19.44 34.38 3.84
C TYR A 363 -19.02 32.91 3.74
N LEU A 364 -19.51 32.06 4.65
CA LEU A 364 -19.22 30.61 4.68
C LEU A 364 -20.28 29.76 3.95
N VAL A 365 -21.38 30.36 3.52
CA VAL A 365 -22.43 29.70 2.73
C VAL A 365 -21.92 29.50 1.31
N LEU A 366 -21.97 28.25 0.82
CA LEU A 366 -21.61 27.94 -0.56
C LEU A 366 -22.67 28.53 -1.49
N PRO A 367 -22.30 29.39 -2.46
CA PRO A 367 -23.27 29.93 -3.40
C PRO A 367 -23.74 28.82 -4.34
N LYS A 368 -25.01 28.89 -4.78
CA LYS A 368 -25.60 27.91 -5.69
C LYS A 368 -25.06 28.12 -7.11
N LEU A 369 -23.92 27.49 -7.39
CA LEU A 369 -23.20 27.58 -8.65
C LEU A 369 -24.11 27.47 -9.90
N ALA A 370 -25.02 26.49 -9.93
CA ALA A 370 -25.94 26.28 -11.05
C ALA A 370 -27.04 27.36 -11.21
N GLU A 371 -27.43 28.05 -10.13
CA GLU A 371 -28.40 29.15 -10.20
C GLU A 371 -27.72 30.40 -10.77
N GLN A 372 -26.52 30.74 -10.29
CA GLN A 372 -25.73 31.87 -10.77
C GLN A 372 -25.23 31.70 -12.21
N ILE A 373 -24.73 30.52 -12.59
CA ILE A 373 -24.36 30.21 -13.98
C ILE A 373 -25.59 30.35 -14.89
N GLY A 374 -26.74 29.86 -14.46
CA GLY A 374 -28.01 29.99 -15.19
C GLY A 374 -28.57 31.42 -15.26
N GLU A 375 -28.10 32.35 -14.41
CA GLU A 375 -28.38 33.78 -14.52
C GLU A 375 -27.42 34.46 -15.52
N ILE A 376 -26.12 34.13 -15.48
CA ILE A 376 -25.11 34.62 -16.44
C ILE A 376 -25.47 34.21 -17.87
N GLU A 377 -25.89 32.96 -18.09
CA GLU A 377 -26.28 32.47 -19.41
C GLU A 377 -27.46 33.25 -19.99
N LYS A 378 -28.47 33.57 -19.17
CA LYS A 378 -29.68 34.34 -19.55
C LYS A 378 -29.43 35.83 -19.73
N ASN A 379 -28.29 36.37 -19.29
CA ASN A 379 -28.02 37.80 -19.41
C ASN A 379 -27.66 38.18 -20.85
N GLU A 380 -28.58 38.78 -21.59
CA GLU A 380 -28.38 39.19 -22.99
C GLU A 380 -27.41 40.38 -23.15
N HIS A 381 -26.99 41.02 -22.05
CA HIS A 381 -26.08 42.18 -22.07
C HIS A 381 -24.59 41.84 -21.87
N LEU A 382 -24.23 40.55 -21.74
CA LEU A 382 -22.84 40.10 -21.64
C LEU A 382 -22.44 39.34 -22.90
N SER A 383 -21.25 39.63 -23.44
CA SER A 383 -20.66 38.88 -24.55
C SER A 383 -20.38 37.41 -24.15
N PRO A 384 -20.21 36.48 -25.11
CA PRO A 384 -19.84 35.10 -24.80
C PRO A 384 -18.57 35.00 -23.95
N ARG A 385 -17.59 35.88 -24.18
CA ARG A 385 -16.34 35.95 -23.39
C ARG A 385 -16.55 36.56 -22.01
N GLU A 386 -17.37 37.61 -21.87
CA GLU A 386 -17.72 38.15 -20.56
C GLU A 386 -18.50 37.12 -19.72
N LYS A 387 -19.38 36.34 -20.35
CA LYS A 387 -20.03 35.19 -19.72
C LYS A 387 -19.03 34.11 -19.31
N ALA A 388 -18.04 33.79 -20.14
CA ALA A 388 -16.99 32.83 -19.79
C ALA A 388 -16.14 33.31 -18.60
N VAL A 389 -15.66 34.56 -18.64
CA VAL A 389 -14.86 35.18 -17.57
C VAL A 389 -15.66 35.32 -16.28
N GLU A 390 -16.94 35.69 -16.33
CA GLU A 390 -17.78 35.81 -15.13
C GLU A 390 -18.18 34.43 -14.57
N LYS A 391 -18.42 33.42 -15.42
CA LYS A 391 -18.54 32.02 -14.99
C LYS A 391 -17.26 31.57 -14.29
N GLU A 392 -16.09 31.78 -14.90
CA GLU A 392 -14.79 31.42 -14.33
C GLU A 392 -14.54 32.15 -13.00
N ARG A 393 -14.88 33.44 -12.91
CA ARG A 393 -14.81 34.22 -11.67
C ARG A 393 -15.68 33.61 -10.57
N ILE A 394 -16.91 33.17 -10.89
CA ILE A 394 -17.78 32.48 -9.92
C ILE A 394 -17.26 31.08 -9.59
N HIS A 395 -16.69 30.33 -10.53
CA HIS A 395 -16.02 29.05 -10.25
C HIS A 395 -14.83 29.24 -9.30
N MET A 396 -14.00 30.27 -9.49
CA MET A 396 -12.90 30.62 -8.60
C MET A 396 -13.40 31.07 -7.21
N GLU A 397 -14.43 31.91 -7.14
CA GLU A 397 -15.02 32.35 -5.87
C GLU A 397 -15.65 31.18 -5.10
N TYR A 398 -16.35 30.27 -5.79
CA TYR A 398 -16.90 29.04 -5.23
C TYR A 398 -15.79 28.13 -4.72
N ALA A 399 -14.73 27.90 -5.50
CA ALA A 399 -13.59 27.08 -5.11
C ALA A 399 -12.84 27.65 -3.90
N GLU A 400 -12.64 28.98 -3.84
CA GLU A 400 -12.03 29.63 -2.68
C GLU A 400 -12.91 29.51 -1.42
N LYS A 401 -14.22 29.77 -1.52
CA LYS A 401 -15.18 29.59 -0.41
C LYS A 401 -15.23 28.14 0.05
N MET A 402 -15.25 27.17 -0.87
CA MET A 402 -15.22 25.75 -0.57
C MET A 402 -13.93 25.36 0.18
N LYS A 403 -12.76 25.89 -0.23
CA LYS A 403 -11.50 25.70 0.50
C LYS A 403 -11.53 26.37 1.88
N GLU A 404 -12.10 27.56 2.03
CA GLU A 404 -12.21 28.23 3.34
C GLU A 404 -13.14 27.48 4.31
N THR A 405 -14.33 27.06 3.86
CA THR A 405 -15.27 26.26 4.67
C THR A 405 -14.69 24.87 5.00
N GLY A 406 -13.97 24.25 4.06
CA GLY A 406 -13.22 23.00 4.31
C GLY A 406 -12.12 23.16 5.37
N ASN A 407 -11.33 24.23 5.31
CA ASN A 407 -10.33 24.56 6.35
C ASN A 407 -10.97 24.73 7.74
N VAL A 408 -12.15 25.35 7.83
CA VAL A 408 -12.91 25.51 9.09
C VAL A 408 -13.42 24.17 9.62
N ALA A 409 -14.02 23.33 8.75
CA ALA A 409 -14.49 22.00 9.12
C ALA A 409 -13.34 21.10 9.60
N ASN A 410 -12.19 21.12 8.91
CA ASN A 410 -10.99 20.39 9.31
C ASN A 410 -10.41 20.85 10.64
N LEU A 411 -10.41 22.16 10.93
CA LEU A 411 -10.00 22.66 12.25
C LEU A 411 -10.95 22.14 13.35
N LEU A 412 -12.27 22.21 13.15
CA LEU A 412 -13.23 21.67 14.14
C LEU A 412 -13.07 20.16 14.34
N LYS A 413 -12.90 19.40 13.25
CA LYS A 413 -12.60 17.96 13.25
C LYS A 413 -11.32 17.67 14.04
N ALA A 414 -10.25 18.45 13.81
CA ALA A 414 -8.99 18.37 14.55
C ALA A 414 -9.14 18.76 16.03
N TYR A 415 -9.99 19.73 16.39
CA TYR A 415 -10.23 20.11 17.79
C TYR A 415 -11.00 19.04 18.58
N GLU A 416 -12.11 18.53 18.04
CA GLU A 416 -13.04 17.62 18.73
C GLU A 416 -12.63 16.14 18.65
N LEU A 417 -12.22 15.66 17.47
CA LEU A 417 -12.02 14.22 17.24
C LEU A 417 -10.58 13.73 17.49
N PHE A 418 -9.60 14.62 17.61
CA PHE A 418 -8.18 14.23 17.71
C PHE A 418 -7.49 14.85 18.92
N LYS A 419 -7.07 13.99 19.85
CA LYS A 419 -6.41 14.32 21.11
C LYS A 419 -4.92 14.05 21.01
N LYS A 420 -4.16 14.99 21.57
CA LYS A 420 -2.73 14.86 21.76
C LYS A 420 -2.43 13.74 22.75
N ASP A 421 -1.38 12.98 22.47
CA ASP A 421 -0.88 11.84 23.23
C ASP A 421 -1.86 10.64 23.28
N ASP A 422 -2.85 10.61 22.37
CA ASP A 422 -3.80 9.51 22.15
C ASP A 422 -3.72 9.08 20.66
N GLU A 423 -4.32 9.83 19.72
CA GLU A 423 -4.25 9.54 18.28
C GLU A 423 -2.99 10.10 17.57
N TYR A 424 -2.32 11.09 18.17
CA TYR A 424 -1.05 11.65 17.66
C TYR A 424 -0.19 12.27 18.77
N VAL A 425 1.11 12.40 18.54
CA VAL A 425 2.05 13.14 19.39
C VAL A 425 2.67 14.32 18.63
N VAL A 426 3.29 15.25 19.36
CA VAL A 426 4.10 16.33 18.78
C VAL A 426 5.56 16.14 19.18
N MET A 427 6.45 15.94 18.21
CA MET A 427 7.89 15.72 18.42
C MET A 427 8.71 16.52 17.42
N ASP A 428 9.86 17.07 17.84
CA ASP A 428 10.77 17.90 17.02
C ASP A 428 10.10 19.03 16.21
N GLY A 429 8.95 19.52 16.70
CA GLY A 429 8.14 20.53 16.00
C GLY A 429 7.35 19.97 14.81
N LYS A 430 6.89 18.70 14.88
CA LYS A 430 6.01 18.05 13.90
C LYS A 430 4.92 17.22 14.58
N VAL A 431 3.78 17.06 13.91
CA VAL A 431 2.74 16.08 14.28
C VAL A 431 3.16 14.69 13.79
N ILE A 432 3.09 13.68 14.64
CA ILE A 432 3.34 12.28 14.29
C ILE A 432 2.16 11.43 14.76
N ILE A 433 1.53 10.72 13.81
CA ILE A 433 0.38 9.87 14.09
C ILE A 433 0.78 8.69 14.97
N VAL A 434 -0.05 8.36 15.95
CA VAL A 434 0.05 7.13 16.74
C VAL A 434 -0.86 6.08 16.10
N ASP A 435 -0.35 4.88 15.90
CA ASP A 435 -1.17 3.73 15.52
C ASP A 435 -2.06 3.31 16.70
N GLU A 436 -3.38 3.51 16.61
CA GLU A 436 -4.37 3.13 17.64
C GLU A 436 -4.24 1.66 18.08
N PHE A 437 -3.82 0.77 17.16
CA PHE A 437 -3.72 -0.67 17.42
C PHE A 437 -2.40 -1.11 18.02
N THR A 438 -1.30 -0.36 17.85
CA THR A 438 0.05 -0.80 18.30
C THR A 438 0.84 0.26 19.09
N GLY A 439 0.29 1.46 19.29
CA GLY A 439 0.94 2.56 20.01
C GLY A 439 2.25 3.02 19.38
N ARG A 440 2.50 2.64 18.11
CA ARG A 440 3.73 2.95 17.38
C ARG A 440 3.61 4.32 16.73
N LEU A 441 4.69 5.10 16.77
CA LEU A 441 4.80 6.36 16.05
C LEU A 441 4.95 6.09 14.55
N MET A 442 3.96 6.50 13.75
CA MET A 442 3.94 6.32 12.30
C MET A 442 4.62 7.51 11.59
N SER A 443 5.93 7.66 11.83
CA SER A 443 6.74 8.71 11.20
C SER A 443 6.66 8.65 9.68
N GLY A 444 6.21 9.73 9.05
CA GLY A 444 6.04 9.84 7.60
C GLY A 444 4.63 9.55 7.08
N ARG A 445 3.69 9.09 7.92
CA ARG A 445 2.26 9.09 7.58
C ARG A 445 1.61 10.42 7.98
N ARG A 446 0.68 10.90 7.15
CA ARG A 446 -0.19 12.05 7.40
C ARG A 446 -1.65 11.63 7.32
N TYR A 447 -2.54 12.46 7.85
CA TYR A 447 -3.96 12.41 7.54
C TYR A 447 -4.22 13.15 6.21
N SER A 448 -5.25 12.73 5.49
CA SER A 448 -5.67 13.26 4.19
C SER A 448 -6.35 14.64 4.32
N ASP A 449 -6.77 15.20 3.19
CA ASP A 449 -7.83 16.23 3.08
C ASP A 449 -7.55 17.56 3.79
N GLY A 450 -6.30 17.85 4.12
CA GLY A 450 -5.90 19.01 4.92
C GLY A 450 -6.01 18.80 6.44
N LEU A 451 -6.50 17.64 6.91
CA LEU A 451 -6.69 17.35 8.34
C LEU A 451 -5.37 17.29 9.11
N HIS A 452 -4.28 16.85 8.49
CA HIS A 452 -2.95 16.88 9.11
C HIS A 452 -2.46 18.33 9.29
N GLN A 453 -2.67 19.17 8.28
CA GLN A 453 -2.35 20.60 8.32
C GLN A 453 -3.21 21.34 9.37
N ALA A 454 -4.48 20.94 9.54
CA ALA A 454 -5.34 21.45 10.60
C ALA A 454 -4.86 21.02 12.00
N LEU A 455 -4.24 19.84 12.15
CA LEU A 455 -3.61 19.39 13.40
C LEU A 455 -2.29 20.10 13.69
N GLU A 456 -1.46 20.32 12.66
CA GLU A 456 -0.25 21.14 12.78
C GLU A 456 -0.62 22.59 13.17
N ALA A 457 -1.63 23.16 12.51
CA ALA A 457 -2.19 24.45 12.86
C ALA A 457 -2.71 24.48 14.30
N LYS A 458 -3.56 23.53 14.71
CA LYS A 458 -4.08 23.38 16.10
C LYS A 458 -2.96 23.46 17.13
N GLU A 459 -1.92 22.67 16.95
CA GLU A 459 -0.80 22.58 17.89
C GLU A 459 0.22 23.73 17.79
N GLY A 460 0.11 24.61 16.78
CA GLY A 460 1.06 25.70 16.56
C GLY A 460 2.41 25.22 15.99
N VAL A 461 2.38 24.08 15.32
CA VAL A 461 3.48 23.49 14.56
C VAL A 461 3.62 24.20 13.21
N THR A 462 4.81 24.15 12.60
CA THR A 462 4.99 24.63 11.23
C THR A 462 4.16 23.77 10.27
N ILE A 463 3.07 24.32 9.75
CA ILE A 463 2.17 23.63 8.82
C ILE A 463 2.98 23.20 7.59
N GLU A 464 3.06 21.90 7.34
CA GLU A 464 3.75 21.39 6.17
C GLU A 464 2.79 21.42 4.97
N LYS A 465 3.28 21.91 3.83
CA LYS A 465 2.48 22.08 2.62
C LYS A 465 1.73 20.78 2.24
N GLU A 466 0.55 20.99 1.65
CA GLU A 466 -0.31 19.93 1.12
C GLU A 466 0.43 19.01 0.15
N THR A 467 -0.02 17.76 0.08
CA THR A 467 0.57 16.70 -0.74
C THR A 467 -0.45 16.14 -1.71
N GLN A 468 -0.13 16.20 -3.00
CA GLN A 468 -0.99 15.80 -4.12
C GLN A 468 -0.47 14.50 -4.74
N THR A 469 -1.37 13.63 -5.22
CA THR A 469 -1.03 12.46 -6.04
C THR A 469 -0.28 12.92 -7.31
N LEU A 470 0.96 12.47 -7.50
CA LEU A 470 1.72 12.69 -8.76
C LEU A 470 1.60 11.49 -9.70
N ALA A 471 1.70 10.29 -9.13
CA ALA A 471 1.62 9.04 -9.87
C ALA A 471 1.06 7.94 -8.95
N THR A 472 0.22 7.06 -9.49
CA THR A 472 -0.44 5.98 -8.76
C THR A 472 -0.58 4.75 -9.66
N ILE A 473 -0.44 3.54 -9.11
CA ILE A 473 -0.77 2.27 -9.77
C ILE A 473 -1.16 1.18 -8.75
N THR A 474 -2.08 0.30 -9.11
CA THR A 474 -2.37 -0.90 -8.31
C THR A 474 -1.36 -2.03 -8.58
N LEU A 475 -1.04 -2.84 -7.56
CA LEU A 475 -0.18 -4.03 -7.76
C LEU A 475 -0.79 -4.99 -8.79
N GLN A 476 -2.13 -5.05 -8.82
CA GLN A 476 -2.91 -5.75 -9.84
C GLN A 476 -2.49 -5.32 -11.26
N ASN A 477 -2.62 -4.04 -11.60
CA ASN A 477 -2.30 -3.55 -12.94
C ASN A 477 -0.80 -3.53 -13.22
N TYR A 478 0.05 -3.28 -12.22
CA TYR A 478 1.50 -3.42 -12.36
C TYR A 478 1.92 -4.83 -12.83
N PHE A 479 1.33 -5.90 -12.29
CA PHE A 479 1.64 -7.26 -12.75
C PHE A 479 0.98 -7.64 -14.08
N LYS A 480 -0.12 -7.00 -14.50
CA LYS A 480 -0.71 -7.19 -15.84
C LYS A 480 0.22 -6.72 -16.97
N MET A 481 1.20 -5.84 -16.70
CA MET A 481 2.13 -5.32 -17.71
C MET A 481 3.21 -6.32 -18.16
N TYR A 482 3.39 -7.45 -17.45
CA TYR A 482 4.40 -8.45 -17.80
C TYR A 482 3.91 -9.38 -18.91
N GLU A 483 4.74 -9.63 -19.94
CA GLU A 483 4.45 -10.62 -21.00
C GLU A 483 4.12 -12.00 -20.40
N LYS A 484 4.76 -12.36 -19.28
CA LYS A 484 4.61 -13.65 -18.61
C LYS A 484 4.71 -13.50 -17.09
N LEU A 485 3.65 -13.88 -16.39
CA LEU A 485 3.53 -13.79 -14.93
C LEU A 485 3.43 -15.20 -14.32
N ALA A 486 4.17 -15.48 -13.26
CA ALA A 486 4.07 -16.71 -12.48
C ALA A 486 4.17 -16.43 -10.97
N GLY A 487 3.79 -17.39 -10.13
CA GLY A 487 3.85 -17.21 -8.68
C GLY A 487 4.02 -18.51 -7.91
N MET A 488 4.62 -18.43 -6.73
CA MET A 488 4.75 -19.57 -5.82
C MET A 488 4.31 -19.21 -4.41
N THR A 489 3.63 -20.15 -3.75
CA THR A 489 3.26 -20.03 -2.34
C THR A 489 3.02 -21.44 -1.76
N GLY A 490 2.62 -21.54 -0.49
CA GLY A 490 2.15 -22.79 0.12
C GLY A 490 0.66 -22.82 0.40
N THR A 491 -0.10 -21.80 -0.04
CA THR A 491 -1.52 -21.61 0.28
C THR A 491 -2.24 -20.72 -0.75
N ALA A 492 -2.35 -21.11 -2.02
CA ALA A 492 -3.09 -20.39 -3.07
C ALA A 492 -4.49 -20.96 -3.37
N GLU A 493 -4.74 -22.25 -3.08
CA GLU A 493 -5.98 -22.99 -3.37
C GLU A 493 -7.26 -22.23 -2.97
N THR A 494 -7.25 -21.50 -1.85
CA THR A 494 -8.42 -20.77 -1.34
C THR A 494 -8.82 -19.59 -2.23
N GLU A 495 -7.84 -18.94 -2.87
CA GLU A 495 -8.03 -17.72 -3.69
C GLU A 495 -7.87 -17.99 -5.19
N ALA A 496 -7.83 -19.26 -5.63
CA ALA A 496 -7.61 -19.64 -7.03
C ALA A 496 -8.55 -18.95 -8.01
N ILE A 497 -9.81 -18.72 -7.61
CA ILE A 497 -10.82 -17.98 -8.39
C ILE A 497 -10.47 -16.49 -8.50
N GLU A 498 -9.86 -15.87 -7.49
CA GLU A 498 -9.41 -14.47 -7.58
C GLU A 498 -8.18 -14.35 -8.50
N PHE A 499 -7.25 -15.31 -8.43
CA PHE A 499 -6.10 -15.38 -9.34
C PHE A 499 -6.50 -15.58 -10.81
N GLU A 500 -7.42 -16.50 -11.10
CA GLU A 500 -7.94 -16.75 -12.45
C GLU A 500 -8.70 -15.53 -13.01
N ASN A 501 -9.51 -14.87 -12.16
CA ASN A 501 -10.27 -13.68 -12.58
C ASN A 501 -9.38 -12.44 -12.78
N THR A 502 -8.50 -12.13 -11.84
CA THR A 502 -7.70 -10.89 -11.84
C THR A 502 -6.44 -10.97 -12.69
N TYR A 503 -5.71 -12.08 -12.63
CA TYR A 503 -4.38 -12.24 -13.22
C TYR A 503 -4.29 -13.31 -14.31
N LYS A 504 -5.39 -14.04 -14.60
CA LYS A 504 -5.43 -15.20 -15.51
C LYS A 504 -4.53 -16.37 -15.09
N LEU A 505 -4.17 -16.44 -13.80
CA LEU A 505 -3.27 -17.46 -13.26
C LEU A 505 -4.03 -18.68 -12.73
N ASP A 506 -3.83 -19.82 -13.39
CA ASP A 506 -4.23 -21.15 -12.90
C ASP A 506 -3.43 -21.50 -11.63
N VAL A 507 -4.07 -22.08 -10.60
CA VAL A 507 -3.39 -22.61 -9.40
C VAL A 507 -3.27 -24.14 -9.51
N LEU A 508 -2.05 -24.67 -9.38
CA LEU A 508 -1.78 -26.10 -9.30
C LEU A 508 -1.11 -26.46 -7.97
N VAL A 509 -1.65 -27.46 -7.29
CA VAL A 509 -1.18 -27.91 -5.96
C VAL A 509 -0.24 -29.09 -6.15
N ILE A 510 1.05 -28.87 -5.92
CA ILE A 510 2.10 -29.87 -6.07
C ILE A 510 2.12 -30.80 -4.84
N PRO A 511 2.24 -32.13 -5.00
CA PRO A 511 2.39 -33.05 -3.87
C PRO A 511 3.69 -32.80 -3.09
N THR A 512 3.64 -32.95 -1.78
CA THR A 512 4.82 -32.91 -0.90
C THR A 512 5.76 -34.10 -1.19
N ASN A 513 7.07 -33.86 -1.16
CA ASN A 513 8.10 -34.89 -1.38
C ASN A 513 8.02 -36.06 -0.38
N LYS A 514 7.55 -35.78 0.84
CA LYS A 514 7.30 -36.77 1.91
C LYS A 514 5.93 -36.51 2.56
N PRO A 515 5.20 -37.54 3.02
CA PRO A 515 3.87 -37.37 3.59
C PRO A 515 3.91 -36.61 4.93
N ILE A 516 2.96 -35.71 5.13
CA ILE A 516 2.89 -34.83 6.31
C ILE A 516 2.56 -35.65 7.57
N ARG A 517 3.47 -35.64 8.56
CA ARG A 517 3.34 -36.29 9.88
C ARG A 517 2.88 -35.34 11.01
N ARG A 518 2.39 -34.14 10.66
CA ARG A 518 1.84 -33.16 11.63
C ARG A 518 0.42 -33.53 12.07
N ILE A 519 0.14 -33.36 13.36
CA ILE A 519 -1.20 -33.46 13.93
C ILE A 519 -1.79 -32.06 14.13
N ASP A 520 -2.88 -31.75 13.43
CA ASP A 520 -3.65 -30.52 13.68
C ASP A 520 -4.82 -30.83 14.62
N TYR A 521 -4.76 -30.30 15.85
CA TYR A 521 -5.82 -30.45 16.86
C TYR A 521 -6.99 -29.50 16.61
N ASP A 522 -8.19 -29.91 17.06
CA ASP A 522 -9.38 -29.04 17.10
C ASP A 522 -9.13 -27.79 17.96
N ASP A 523 -9.77 -26.68 17.56
CA ASP A 523 -9.64 -25.37 18.24
C ASP A 523 -10.21 -25.40 19.67
N VAL A 524 -9.53 -24.75 20.61
CA VAL A 524 -9.95 -24.62 22.01
C VAL A 524 -10.50 -23.22 22.26
N ILE A 525 -11.78 -23.13 22.63
CA ILE A 525 -12.51 -21.86 22.77
C ILE A 525 -12.74 -21.56 24.26
N PHE A 526 -12.60 -20.30 24.66
CA PHE A 526 -12.81 -19.81 26.02
C PHE A 526 -13.85 -18.71 26.07
N LYS A 527 -14.49 -18.51 27.24
CA LYS A 527 -15.40 -17.39 27.42
C LYS A 527 -14.63 -16.08 27.27
N THR A 528 -13.45 -15.97 27.89
CA THR A 528 -12.66 -14.72 27.91
C THR A 528 -11.23 -14.80 27.35
N LYS A 529 -10.69 -13.66 26.90
CA LYS A 529 -9.25 -13.54 26.53
C LYS A 529 -8.34 -13.91 27.71
N ARG A 530 -8.76 -13.63 28.96
CA ARG A 530 -7.97 -13.92 30.17
C ARG A 530 -7.78 -15.42 30.40
N GLU A 531 -8.86 -16.19 30.33
CA GLU A 531 -8.80 -17.66 30.47
C GLU A 531 -7.98 -18.27 29.33
N LYS A 532 -8.23 -17.82 28.10
CA LYS A 532 -7.48 -18.23 26.91
C LYS A 532 -5.97 -18.05 27.09
N TYR A 533 -5.52 -16.87 27.54
CA TYR A 533 -4.09 -16.63 27.76
C TYR A 533 -3.51 -17.46 28.91
N ASN A 534 -4.27 -17.74 29.98
CA ASN A 534 -3.82 -18.66 31.01
C ASN A 534 -3.61 -20.08 30.45
N ALA A 535 -4.58 -20.60 29.68
CA ALA A 535 -4.49 -21.93 29.08
C ALA A 535 -3.37 -22.07 28.04
N VAL A 536 -3.12 -21.03 27.23
CA VAL A 536 -1.94 -20.94 26.33
C VAL A 536 -0.63 -21.03 27.14
N ILE A 537 -0.51 -20.30 28.24
CA ILE A 537 0.69 -20.32 29.10
C ILE A 537 0.88 -21.70 29.76
N GLU A 538 -0.21 -22.38 30.13
CA GLU A 538 -0.16 -23.73 30.71
C GLU A 538 0.23 -24.80 29.70
N GLU A 539 -0.25 -24.72 28.45
CA GLU A 539 0.24 -25.58 27.35
C GLU A 539 1.73 -25.33 27.06
N ILE A 540 2.16 -24.06 26.98
CA ILE A 540 3.58 -23.72 26.79
C ILE A 540 4.43 -24.34 27.90
N ILE A 541 4.01 -24.25 29.16
CA ILE A 541 4.73 -24.87 30.30
C ILE A 541 4.73 -26.40 30.20
N LYS A 542 3.61 -27.03 29.79
CA LYS A 542 3.52 -28.49 29.63
C LYS A 542 4.48 -28.99 28.55
N VAL A 543 4.45 -28.39 27.37
CA VAL A 543 5.23 -28.81 26.20
C VAL A 543 6.72 -28.44 26.35
N ASN A 544 7.03 -27.33 27.02
CA ASN A 544 8.42 -26.95 27.32
C ASN A 544 9.08 -27.93 28.30
N LYS A 545 8.33 -28.45 29.30
CA LYS A 545 8.80 -29.53 30.19
C LYS A 545 9.07 -30.86 29.46
N MET A 546 8.47 -31.07 28.29
CA MET A 546 8.77 -32.22 27.41
C MET A 546 9.99 -31.97 26.50
N GLY A 547 10.68 -30.83 26.62
CA GLY A 547 11.84 -30.50 25.79
C GLY A 547 11.51 -30.16 24.33
N ARG A 548 10.23 -30.10 23.94
CA ARG A 548 9.82 -29.78 22.56
C ARG A 548 9.93 -28.28 22.28
N PRO A 549 10.36 -27.85 21.07
CA PRO A 549 10.29 -26.46 20.66
C PRO A 549 8.84 -26.02 20.41
N ILE A 550 8.59 -24.73 20.62
CA ILE A 550 7.25 -24.12 20.56
C ILE A 550 7.32 -22.80 19.77
N LEU A 551 6.44 -22.67 18.76
CA LEU A 551 6.18 -21.42 18.06
C LEU A 551 4.75 -20.93 18.39
N VAL A 552 4.66 -19.76 19.00
CA VAL A 552 3.40 -19.11 19.41
C VAL A 552 3.08 -17.99 18.43
N GLY A 553 2.03 -18.15 17.62
CA GLY A 553 1.57 -17.13 16.67
C GLY A 553 0.51 -16.22 17.28
N THR A 554 0.74 -14.90 17.30
CA THR A 554 -0.15 -13.89 17.89
C THR A 554 -0.62 -12.88 16.84
N VAL A 555 -1.87 -12.41 16.88
CA VAL A 555 -2.38 -11.46 15.87
C VAL A 555 -1.80 -10.04 15.97
N SER A 556 -1.53 -9.54 17.20
CA SER A 556 -0.91 -8.22 17.43
C SER A 556 0.38 -8.30 18.27
N VAL A 557 1.09 -7.18 18.31
CA VAL A 557 2.32 -6.96 19.07
C VAL A 557 2.05 -6.95 20.58
N ASP A 558 0.90 -6.44 20.97
CA ASP A 558 0.51 -6.19 22.35
C ASP A 558 0.10 -7.50 23.01
N VAL A 559 -0.45 -8.43 22.20
CA VAL A 559 -0.62 -9.84 22.58
C VAL A 559 0.74 -10.54 22.77
N SER A 560 1.73 -10.33 21.88
CA SER A 560 3.06 -10.94 22.03
C SER A 560 3.80 -10.42 23.27
N GLU A 561 3.78 -9.11 23.52
CA GLU A 561 4.36 -8.48 24.72
C GLU A 561 3.59 -8.84 26.00
N THR A 562 2.28 -9.07 25.93
CA THR A 562 1.49 -9.56 27.08
C THR A 562 1.84 -11.00 27.43
N LEU A 563 1.89 -11.90 26.44
CA LEU A 563 2.31 -13.27 26.65
C LEU A 563 3.79 -13.35 27.08
N SER A 564 4.65 -12.48 26.54
CA SER A 564 6.05 -12.36 26.98
C SER A 564 6.14 -11.99 28.46
N ARG A 565 5.37 -10.99 28.91
CA ARG A 565 5.27 -10.60 30.34
C ARG A 565 4.75 -11.75 31.21
N MET A 566 3.78 -12.53 30.73
CA MET A 566 3.26 -13.70 31.45
C MET A 566 4.29 -14.85 31.55
N LEU A 567 5.02 -15.16 30.47
CA LEU A 567 6.08 -16.17 30.47
C LEU A 567 7.28 -15.75 31.32
N LYS A 568 7.69 -14.48 31.29
CA LYS A 568 8.73 -13.92 32.18
C LYS A 568 8.39 -14.14 33.66
N ARG A 569 7.13 -13.90 34.06
CA ARG A 569 6.63 -14.17 35.43
C ARG A 569 6.61 -15.66 35.81
N ARG A 570 6.58 -16.57 34.82
CA ARG A 570 6.65 -18.03 35.01
C ARG A 570 8.08 -18.60 34.87
N GLY A 571 9.09 -17.77 34.63
CA GLY A 571 10.49 -18.18 34.48
C GLY A 571 10.85 -18.82 33.12
N ILE A 572 9.92 -18.85 32.16
CA ILE A 572 10.14 -19.47 30.84
C ILE A 572 10.97 -18.54 29.94
N LYS A 573 12.18 -18.96 29.58
CA LYS A 573 12.99 -18.30 28.54
C LYS A 573 12.29 -18.39 27.19
N HIS A 574 12.21 -17.28 26.48
CA HIS A 574 11.59 -17.20 25.17
C HIS A 574 12.10 -16.01 24.36
N HIS A 575 11.94 -16.07 23.05
CA HIS A 575 12.21 -14.98 22.11
C HIS A 575 10.90 -14.39 21.58
N VAL A 576 10.92 -13.12 21.14
CA VAL A 576 9.77 -12.42 20.56
C VAL A 576 10.19 -11.79 19.23
N LEU A 577 9.41 -12.06 18.18
CA LEU A 577 9.63 -11.60 16.82
C LEU A 577 8.50 -10.61 16.47
N ASN A 578 8.87 -9.34 16.30
CA ASN A 578 7.92 -8.21 16.25
C ASN A 578 7.87 -7.50 14.86
N ALA A 579 8.39 -8.17 13.82
CA ALA A 579 8.55 -7.70 12.44
C ALA A 579 9.29 -6.35 12.31
N LYS A 580 10.35 -6.14 13.10
CA LYS A 580 11.16 -4.91 13.13
C LYS A 580 12.59 -5.08 12.64
N GLN A 581 13.19 -6.26 12.77
CA GLN A 581 14.61 -6.50 12.40
C GLN A 581 14.79 -7.87 11.76
N HIS A 582 14.33 -8.02 10.51
CA HIS A 582 14.21 -9.29 9.79
C HIS A 582 15.46 -10.17 9.79
N GLN A 583 16.66 -9.59 9.73
CA GLN A 583 17.92 -10.36 9.81
C GLN A 583 18.08 -11.06 11.17
N LYS A 584 17.93 -10.34 12.29
CA LYS A 584 18.00 -10.94 13.64
C LYS A 584 16.81 -11.85 13.95
N GLU A 585 15.64 -11.53 13.39
CA GLU A 585 14.47 -12.39 13.47
C GLU A 585 14.75 -13.73 12.77
N ALA A 586 15.34 -13.72 11.58
CA ALA A 586 15.75 -14.93 10.86
C ALA A 586 16.86 -15.72 11.60
N GLU A 587 17.84 -15.04 12.21
CA GLU A 587 18.84 -15.66 13.09
C GLU A 587 18.17 -16.41 14.25
N ILE A 588 17.24 -15.77 14.98
CA ILE A 588 16.49 -16.40 16.08
C ILE A 588 15.68 -17.62 15.59
N ILE A 589 15.07 -17.54 14.40
CA ILE A 589 14.21 -18.59 13.85
C ILE A 589 15.00 -19.81 13.40
N ALA A 590 16.22 -19.63 12.89
CA ALA A 590 17.09 -20.75 12.54
C ALA A 590 17.34 -21.68 13.75
N HIS A 591 17.38 -21.10 14.97
CA HIS A 591 17.54 -21.82 16.24
C HIS A 591 16.20 -22.18 16.92
N ALA A 592 15.05 -21.79 16.39
CA ALA A 592 13.74 -22.05 17.01
C ALA A 592 13.31 -23.54 16.98
N GLY A 593 14.05 -24.40 16.25
CA GLY A 593 13.85 -25.85 16.20
C GLY A 593 14.68 -26.66 17.20
N GLU A 594 15.39 -26.00 18.12
CA GLU A 594 16.21 -26.63 19.15
C GLU A 594 15.41 -27.04 20.41
N VAL A 595 15.99 -27.94 21.20
CA VAL A 595 15.34 -28.53 22.39
C VAL A 595 14.93 -27.44 23.39
N GLY A 596 13.65 -27.43 23.75
CA GLY A 596 13.08 -26.53 24.76
C GLY A 596 12.99 -25.06 24.34
N MET A 597 13.21 -24.71 23.06
CA MET A 597 13.10 -23.32 22.61
C MET A 597 11.65 -22.85 22.52
N VAL A 598 11.38 -21.63 22.99
CA VAL A 598 10.05 -20.99 22.92
C VAL A 598 10.17 -19.67 22.15
N THR A 599 9.43 -19.54 21.06
CA THR A 599 9.46 -18.37 20.19
C THR A 599 8.05 -17.83 20.01
N ILE A 600 7.84 -16.53 20.21
CA ILE A 600 6.58 -15.83 19.92
C ILE A 600 6.75 -15.03 18.64
N ALA A 601 5.81 -15.15 17.70
CA ALA A 601 5.80 -14.41 16.43
C ALA A 601 4.52 -13.58 16.29
N THR A 602 4.67 -12.28 15.99
CA THR A 602 3.54 -11.41 15.64
C THR A 602 3.14 -11.63 14.18
N ASN A 603 1.89 -11.99 13.95
CA ASN A 603 1.29 -12.33 12.65
C ASN A 603 2.13 -13.39 11.92
N MET A 604 2.99 -12.98 10.99
CA MET A 604 3.92 -13.85 10.25
C MET A 604 5.38 -13.37 10.33
N ALA A 605 5.76 -12.68 11.42
CA ALA A 605 7.15 -12.32 11.70
C ALA A 605 8.04 -13.56 11.60
N GLY A 606 9.03 -13.53 10.69
CA GLY A 606 9.82 -14.72 10.35
C GLY A 606 9.49 -15.43 9.04
N ARG A 607 8.64 -14.85 8.18
CA ARG A 607 8.34 -15.37 6.84
C ARG A 607 9.61 -15.63 6.02
N GLY A 608 9.53 -16.58 5.08
CA GLY A 608 10.64 -17.01 4.23
C GLY A 608 11.76 -17.77 4.93
N THR A 609 11.89 -17.71 6.27
CA THR A 609 12.91 -18.46 7.03
C THR A 609 12.38 -19.80 7.50
N ASP A 610 13.23 -20.83 7.40
CA ASP A 610 12.89 -22.22 7.68
C ASP A 610 13.43 -22.68 9.04
N ILE A 611 12.54 -23.28 9.84
CA ILE A 611 12.88 -23.89 11.12
C ILE A 611 13.34 -25.32 10.84
N LYS A 612 14.66 -25.55 10.79
CA LYS A 612 15.23 -26.91 10.78
C LYS A 612 15.17 -27.47 12.21
N LEU A 613 14.67 -28.70 12.38
CA LEU A 613 14.59 -29.36 13.69
C LEU A 613 15.92 -29.98 14.13
N GLY A 614 16.22 -29.90 15.42
CA GLY A 614 17.35 -30.64 16.01
C GLY A 614 17.15 -32.16 15.94
N LYS A 615 18.23 -32.94 15.78
CA LYS A 615 18.17 -34.41 15.65
C LYS A 615 17.47 -35.12 16.81
N SER A 616 17.54 -34.55 18.01
CA SER A 616 16.84 -35.00 19.24
C SER A 616 15.38 -34.57 19.33
N VAL A 617 14.91 -33.64 18.47
CA VAL A 617 13.50 -33.21 18.39
C VAL A 617 12.74 -34.00 17.32
N ILE A 618 13.44 -34.42 16.26
CA ILE A 618 12.91 -35.30 15.22
C ILE A 618 12.72 -36.73 15.75
N LYS A 619 13.67 -37.21 16.58
CA LYS A 619 13.50 -38.50 17.27
C LYS A 619 12.39 -38.39 18.32
N CYS A 620 11.46 -39.34 18.25
CA CYS A 620 10.46 -39.58 19.27
C CYS A 620 10.97 -40.73 20.13
N ASP A 621 11.36 -40.47 21.39
CA ASP A 621 11.98 -41.49 22.24
C ASP A 621 11.02 -42.66 22.60
N ASP A 622 9.72 -42.52 22.33
CA ASP A 622 8.72 -43.60 22.43
C ASP A 622 7.78 -43.65 21.20
N PHE A 623 7.78 -44.82 20.53
CA PHE A 623 6.63 -45.48 19.87
C PHE A 623 5.71 -44.72 18.87
N CYS A 624 6.10 -43.59 18.28
CA CYS A 624 5.17 -42.76 17.48
C CYS A 624 4.93 -43.22 16.01
N ASN A 625 4.11 -44.27 15.84
CA ASN A 625 3.78 -44.97 14.59
C ASN A 625 3.00 -44.18 13.50
N ILE A 626 2.93 -42.84 13.54
CA ILE A 626 1.98 -42.03 12.73
C ILE A 626 2.21 -42.08 11.21
N LEU A 627 3.38 -42.51 10.74
CA LEU A 627 3.62 -43.10 9.41
C LEU A 627 4.99 -43.80 9.44
N PHE A 628 5.00 -45.09 9.10
CA PHE A 628 6.14 -46.02 8.99
C PHE A 628 7.54 -45.43 9.14
N ASP A 629 8.15 -45.64 10.32
CA ASP A 629 9.55 -45.27 10.60
C ASP A 629 10.21 -46.24 11.61
N SER A 630 9.74 -47.49 11.64
CA SER A 630 10.34 -48.58 12.40
C SER A 630 10.91 -49.62 11.41
N PRO A 631 12.21 -49.98 11.49
CA PRO A 631 12.81 -50.96 10.57
C PRO A 631 12.19 -52.37 10.62
N GLU A 632 11.50 -52.71 11.72
CA GLU A 632 10.97 -54.07 11.99
C GLU A 632 9.53 -54.04 12.56
N GLY A 633 8.92 -52.85 12.66
CA GLY A 633 7.77 -52.59 13.54
C GLY A 633 6.40 -52.97 12.98
N LYS A 634 5.61 -53.69 13.79
CA LYS A 634 4.18 -53.91 13.55
C LYS A 634 3.37 -52.63 13.81
N TYR A 635 2.30 -52.44 13.04
CA TYR A 635 1.30 -51.41 13.28
C TYR A 635 0.55 -51.68 14.60
N ASP A 636 0.49 -50.66 15.47
CA ASP A 636 -0.18 -50.71 16.77
C ASP A 636 -1.22 -49.57 16.85
N PRO A 637 -2.53 -49.89 16.91
CA PRO A 637 -3.60 -48.89 16.98
C PRO A 637 -3.63 -48.09 18.29
N GLU A 638 -3.16 -48.63 19.41
CA GLU A 638 -3.16 -47.91 20.69
C GLU A 638 -2.02 -46.91 20.76
N LEU A 639 -0.85 -47.24 20.23
CA LEU A 639 0.28 -46.32 20.11
C LEU A 639 -0.03 -45.18 19.12
N GLU A 640 -0.68 -45.49 17.99
CA GLU A 640 -1.18 -44.45 17.08
C GLU A 640 -2.21 -43.55 17.79
N LYS A 641 -3.16 -44.13 18.53
CA LYS A 641 -4.17 -43.38 19.30
C LYS A 641 -3.54 -42.50 20.39
N LYS A 642 -2.48 -42.97 21.07
CA LYS A 642 -1.70 -42.19 22.04
C LYS A 642 -1.05 -40.98 21.36
N CYS A 643 -0.29 -41.17 20.27
CA CYS A 643 0.30 -40.03 19.54
C CYS A 643 -0.75 -39.08 18.95
N ARG A 644 -1.88 -39.60 18.43
CA ARG A 644 -3.03 -38.78 17.99
C ARG A 644 -3.67 -37.96 19.12
N THR A 645 -3.52 -38.37 20.37
CA THR A 645 -3.97 -37.61 21.55
C THR A 645 -2.93 -36.58 21.98
N GLU A 646 -1.66 -36.99 22.10
CA GLU A 646 -0.55 -36.13 22.51
C GLU A 646 0.74 -36.49 21.75
N MET A 647 1.22 -35.57 20.90
CA MET A 647 2.43 -35.79 20.10
C MET A 647 3.69 -35.63 20.99
N PRO A 648 4.56 -36.65 21.10
CA PRO A 648 5.72 -36.61 22.01
C PRO A 648 6.93 -35.86 21.44
N CYS A 649 6.94 -35.54 20.15
CA CYS A 649 8.11 -35.07 19.40
C CYS A 649 7.75 -34.02 18.35
N GLY A 650 8.76 -33.40 17.73
CA GLY A 650 8.59 -32.38 16.69
C GLY A 650 8.11 -31.02 17.21
N LEU A 651 8.11 -30.02 16.32
CA LEU A 651 7.69 -28.65 16.62
C LEU A 651 6.22 -28.61 17.11
N HIS A 652 5.94 -27.73 18.06
CA HIS A 652 4.58 -27.40 18.46
C HIS A 652 4.18 -25.98 18.04
N ILE A 653 3.02 -25.85 17.40
CA ILE A 653 2.47 -24.57 16.94
C ILE A 653 1.24 -24.22 17.77
N ILE A 654 1.25 -23.04 18.40
CA ILE A 654 0.12 -22.51 19.17
C ILE A 654 -0.35 -21.20 18.53
N GLY A 655 -1.50 -21.22 17.86
CA GLY A 655 -2.17 -20.00 17.40
C GLY A 655 -2.99 -19.39 18.54
N THR A 656 -2.74 -18.14 18.93
CA THR A 656 -3.44 -17.51 20.08
C THR A 656 -4.69 -16.73 19.68
N ALA A 657 -5.04 -16.75 18.40
CA ALA A 657 -6.29 -16.29 17.80
C ALA A 657 -6.38 -16.89 16.39
N ARG A 658 -7.53 -16.76 15.73
CA ARG A 658 -7.70 -17.01 14.29
C ARG A 658 -7.51 -15.71 13.52
N HIS A 659 -6.85 -15.76 12.37
CA HIS A 659 -6.67 -14.59 11.51
C HIS A 659 -7.92 -14.32 10.67
N GLU A 660 -8.01 -13.15 10.02
CA GLU A 660 -9.07 -12.81 9.05
C GLU A 660 -9.26 -13.90 7.99
N SER A 661 -8.16 -14.46 7.50
CA SER A 661 -8.14 -15.51 6.49
C SER A 661 -7.58 -16.84 7.03
N ARG A 662 -8.23 -17.92 6.60
CA ARG A 662 -7.80 -19.32 6.77
C ARG A 662 -6.39 -19.57 6.24
N ARG A 663 -5.96 -18.78 5.25
CA ARG A 663 -4.67 -18.85 4.56
C ARG A 663 -3.51 -18.61 5.51
N ILE A 664 -3.59 -17.56 6.32
CA ILE A 664 -2.58 -17.20 7.33
C ILE A 664 -2.50 -18.28 8.42
N ASP A 665 -3.65 -18.81 8.87
CA ASP A 665 -3.68 -19.94 9.79
C ASP A 665 -3.02 -21.21 9.20
N ARG A 666 -3.27 -21.52 7.91
CA ARG A 666 -2.61 -22.62 7.19
C ARG A 666 -1.09 -22.40 7.14
N GLN A 667 -0.61 -21.19 6.85
CA GLN A 667 0.82 -20.86 6.84
C GLN A 667 1.47 -21.01 8.23
N LEU A 668 0.79 -20.61 9.31
CA LEU A 668 1.26 -20.80 10.68
C LEU A 668 1.40 -22.29 11.03
N ARG A 669 0.40 -23.11 10.69
CA ARG A 669 0.48 -24.59 10.80
C ARG A 669 1.63 -25.18 9.98
N GLY A 670 1.85 -24.65 8.76
CA GLY A 670 2.94 -24.99 7.84
C GLY A 670 4.36 -24.62 8.31
N ARG A 671 4.52 -24.03 9.50
CA ARG A 671 5.82 -23.95 10.18
C ARG A 671 6.27 -25.31 10.73
N SER A 672 5.34 -26.24 10.96
CA SER A 672 5.60 -27.60 11.45
C SER A 672 5.25 -28.67 10.40
N GLY A 673 5.92 -29.82 10.46
CA GLY A 673 5.59 -31.01 9.66
C GLY A 673 6.16 -31.02 8.24
N ARG A 674 7.36 -30.48 8.06
CA ARG A 674 8.00 -30.21 6.76
C ARG A 674 8.87 -31.39 6.35
N GLN A 675 8.93 -31.74 5.05
CA GLN A 675 9.65 -32.94 4.59
C GLN A 675 9.33 -34.21 5.42
N GLY A 676 8.09 -34.34 5.89
CA GLY A 676 7.64 -35.46 6.73
C GLY A 676 8.12 -35.44 8.19
N ASP A 677 8.65 -34.31 8.70
CA ASP A 677 8.97 -34.16 10.12
C ASP A 677 7.74 -34.37 11.04
N PRO A 678 7.94 -34.84 12.28
CA PRO A 678 6.89 -34.84 13.30
C PRO A 678 6.52 -33.42 13.75
N GLY A 679 5.34 -33.29 14.34
CA GLY A 679 4.95 -32.10 15.11
C GLY A 679 3.44 -31.98 15.27
N SER A 680 2.97 -30.88 15.87
CA SER A 680 1.54 -30.66 16.10
C SER A 680 1.14 -29.19 16.18
N SER A 681 -0.09 -28.85 15.78
CA SER A 681 -0.67 -27.51 15.93
C SER A 681 -1.97 -27.50 16.74
N ARG A 682 -2.22 -26.40 17.46
CA ARG A 682 -3.47 -26.11 18.16
C ARG A 682 -3.78 -24.62 18.06
N PHE A 683 -5.07 -24.27 18.04
CA PHE A 683 -5.53 -22.88 18.08
C PHE A 683 -6.34 -22.62 19.33
N TYR A 684 -6.09 -21.47 19.95
CA TYR A 684 -6.75 -20.97 21.13
C TYR A 684 -7.54 -19.73 20.76
N LEU A 685 -8.80 -19.73 21.15
CA LEU A 685 -9.79 -18.71 20.80
C LEU A 685 -10.54 -18.27 22.04
N SER A 686 -11.07 -17.06 21.98
CA SER A 686 -12.13 -16.61 22.85
C SER A 686 -13.35 -16.21 22.01
N LEU A 687 -14.55 -16.30 22.60
CA LEU A 687 -15.69 -15.51 22.13
C LEU A 687 -15.31 -14.03 22.03
N GLU A 688 -14.37 -13.64 22.88
CA GLU A 688 -13.80 -12.32 22.93
C GLU A 688 -12.55 -12.06 22.05
N ASP A 689 -12.30 -12.79 20.96
CA ASP A 689 -11.23 -12.44 20.01
C ASP A 689 -11.75 -11.80 18.72
N ASP A 690 -11.09 -10.73 18.25
CA ASP A 690 -11.70 -9.65 17.45
C ASP A 690 -12.44 -10.08 16.17
N LEU A 691 -12.04 -11.19 15.54
CA LEU A 691 -12.79 -11.87 14.49
C LEU A 691 -14.26 -12.14 14.86
N MET A 692 -14.56 -12.39 16.14
CA MET A 692 -15.90 -12.67 16.67
C MET A 692 -16.78 -11.40 16.78
N ARG A 693 -16.21 -10.19 17.02
CA ARG A 693 -16.99 -8.93 17.08
C ARG A 693 -17.74 -8.68 15.77
N LEU A 694 -17.13 -9.08 14.66
CA LEU A 694 -17.62 -8.86 13.31
C LEU A 694 -18.83 -9.74 12.95
N PHE A 695 -19.11 -10.79 13.74
CA PHE A 695 -20.18 -11.77 13.46
C PHE A 695 -21.23 -11.87 14.55
N GLY A 696 -21.14 -11.01 15.57
CA GLY A 696 -22.05 -11.01 16.69
C GLY A 696 -21.95 -12.29 17.51
N SER A 697 -20.92 -12.38 18.35
CA SER A 697 -21.02 -13.27 19.52
C SER A 697 -22.17 -12.84 20.46
N ASP A 698 -22.75 -11.65 20.21
CA ASP A 698 -24.18 -11.26 20.29
C ASP A 698 -25.25 -12.34 20.02
N LYS A 699 -24.95 -13.51 19.45
CA LYS A 699 -25.88 -14.66 19.38
C LYS A 699 -25.35 -15.96 19.99
N LEU A 700 -24.16 -15.92 20.59
CA LEU A 700 -23.46 -17.05 21.19
C LEU A 700 -23.36 -16.94 22.71
N VAL A 701 -22.94 -15.78 23.25
CA VAL A 701 -22.56 -15.66 24.68
C VAL A 701 -23.68 -16.07 25.62
N ALA A 702 -24.89 -15.54 25.48
CA ALA A 702 -26.04 -15.99 26.29
C ALA A 702 -26.90 -17.09 25.66
N ILE A 703 -26.43 -17.76 24.59
CA ILE A 703 -26.75 -19.18 24.40
C ILE A 703 -25.90 -19.99 25.39
N MET A 704 -24.63 -19.62 25.59
CA MET A 704 -23.71 -20.28 26.51
C MET A 704 -24.02 -19.96 27.99
N ASP A 705 -24.42 -18.74 28.35
CA ASP A 705 -24.90 -18.41 29.70
C ASP A 705 -26.19 -19.19 30.05
N ARG A 706 -27.08 -19.40 29.05
CA ARG A 706 -28.30 -20.23 29.21
C ARG A 706 -28.02 -21.73 29.21
N ILE A 707 -26.84 -22.15 28.77
CA ILE A 707 -26.32 -23.53 28.86
C ILE A 707 -25.57 -23.75 30.19
N GLY A 708 -25.18 -22.68 30.90
CA GLY A 708 -24.51 -22.77 32.19
C GLY A 708 -23.06 -23.24 32.10
N VAL A 709 -22.30 -22.76 31.11
CA VAL A 709 -20.87 -23.11 30.98
C VAL A 709 -20.08 -22.51 32.15
N GLU A 710 -19.36 -23.35 32.90
CA GLU A 710 -18.52 -22.95 34.03
C GLU A 710 -17.29 -22.13 33.59
N ASP A 711 -17.02 -21.03 34.30
CA ASP A 711 -15.81 -20.22 34.11
C ASP A 711 -14.54 -21.06 34.34
N ASN A 712 -13.50 -20.78 33.56
CA ASN A 712 -12.20 -21.48 33.45
C ASN A 712 -12.22 -22.86 32.77
N LYS A 713 -13.37 -23.41 32.37
CA LYS A 713 -13.41 -24.60 31.50
C LYS A 713 -13.44 -24.19 30.01
N PRO A 714 -12.77 -24.92 29.10
CA PRO A 714 -12.87 -24.65 27.68
C PRO A 714 -14.29 -24.93 27.18
N ILE A 715 -14.84 -24.01 26.39
CA ILE A 715 -16.15 -24.10 25.75
C ILE A 715 -16.07 -25.14 24.62
N ILE A 716 -16.21 -26.42 25.02
CA ILE A 716 -16.51 -27.64 24.24
C ILE A 716 -15.88 -27.70 22.84
N GLN A 717 -15.01 -28.70 22.61
CA GLN A 717 -14.49 -29.10 21.29
C GLN A 717 -15.62 -29.57 20.34
N ASN A 718 -16.43 -28.63 19.84
CA ASN A 718 -17.65 -28.87 19.09
C ASN A 718 -17.52 -28.34 17.67
N ARG A 719 -17.51 -29.27 16.72
CA ARG A 719 -17.42 -29.03 15.27
C ARG A 719 -18.46 -28.03 14.72
N PHE A 720 -19.57 -27.78 15.43
CA PHE A 720 -20.51 -26.72 15.07
C PHE A 720 -19.90 -25.32 15.21
N VAL A 721 -19.15 -25.05 16.27
CA VAL A 721 -18.56 -23.73 16.52
C VAL A 721 -17.38 -23.50 15.58
N THR A 722 -16.53 -24.51 15.37
CA THR A 722 -15.45 -24.48 14.36
C THR A 722 -15.99 -24.13 12.98
N ARG A 723 -17.11 -24.75 12.56
CA ARG A 723 -17.79 -24.42 11.29
C ARG A 723 -18.35 -22.99 11.23
N ARG A 724 -18.72 -22.39 12.36
CA ARG A 724 -19.17 -20.98 12.42
C ARG A 724 -18.01 -20.00 12.30
N ILE A 725 -16.88 -20.28 12.98
CA ILE A 725 -15.62 -19.53 12.82
C ILE A 725 -15.12 -19.62 11.37
N GLU A 726 -15.16 -20.82 10.78
CA GLU A 726 -14.85 -21.06 9.38
C GLU A 726 -15.75 -20.27 8.41
N ALA A 727 -17.04 -20.13 8.71
CA ALA A 727 -17.97 -19.34 7.92
C ALA A 727 -17.70 -17.83 8.06
N ALA A 728 -17.37 -17.37 9.28
CA ALA A 728 -16.95 -16.00 9.56
C ALA A 728 -15.70 -15.61 8.75
N GLN A 729 -14.63 -16.42 8.81
CA GLN A 729 -13.43 -16.21 8.01
C GLN A 729 -13.76 -16.11 6.51
N LYS A 730 -14.60 -17.01 5.98
CA LYS A 730 -15.00 -16.95 4.57
C LYS A 730 -15.78 -15.68 4.20
N THR A 731 -16.58 -15.13 5.12
CA THR A 731 -17.24 -13.84 4.89
C THR A 731 -16.26 -12.68 4.91
N VAL A 732 -15.27 -12.66 5.81
CA VAL A 732 -14.20 -11.64 5.83
C VAL A 732 -13.33 -11.73 4.57
N GLU A 733 -12.95 -12.94 4.15
CA GLU A 733 -12.24 -13.21 2.89
C GLU A 733 -13.02 -12.63 1.69
N GLY A 734 -14.33 -12.89 1.62
CA GLY A 734 -15.22 -12.34 0.58
C GLY A 734 -15.40 -10.82 0.64
N MET A 735 -15.44 -10.21 1.83
CA MET A 735 -15.50 -8.75 1.99
C MET A 735 -14.19 -8.09 1.52
N ASN A 736 -13.04 -8.63 1.92
CA ASN A 736 -11.72 -8.16 1.48
C ASN A 736 -11.54 -8.30 -0.04
N SER A 737 -12.01 -9.41 -0.63
CA SER A 737 -12.07 -9.62 -2.08
C SER A 737 -12.94 -8.56 -2.77
N GLY A 738 -14.11 -8.26 -2.22
CA GLY A 738 -14.99 -7.18 -2.72
C GLY A 738 -14.35 -5.79 -2.67
N VAL A 739 -13.54 -5.49 -1.65
CA VAL A 739 -12.77 -4.23 -1.56
C VAL A 739 -11.69 -4.17 -2.65
N ARG A 740 -10.86 -5.22 -2.78
CA ARG A 740 -9.82 -5.30 -3.81
C ARG A 740 -10.39 -5.23 -5.22
N LYS A 741 -11.51 -5.92 -5.47
CA LYS A 741 -12.21 -5.90 -6.76
C LYS A 741 -12.65 -4.48 -7.12
N ARG A 742 -13.33 -3.76 -6.22
CA ARG A 742 -13.74 -2.36 -6.45
C ARG A 742 -12.55 -1.45 -6.70
N LEU A 743 -11.50 -1.59 -5.89
CA LEU A 743 -10.26 -0.81 -6.00
C LEU A 743 -9.60 -1.00 -7.37
N LEU A 744 -9.59 -2.23 -7.90
CA LEU A 744 -9.19 -2.53 -9.27
C LEU A 744 -10.16 -1.96 -10.30
N GLU A 745 -11.46 -2.09 -10.12
CA GLU A 745 -12.48 -1.59 -11.07
C GLU A 745 -12.43 -0.07 -11.26
N TYR A 746 -11.97 0.69 -10.26
CA TYR A 746 -11.65 2.13 -10.37
C TYR A 746 -10.28 2.36 -11.04
N ASP A 747 -9.21 1.66 -10.63
CA ASP A 747 -7.88 1.84 -11.26
C ASP A 747 -7.84 1.35 -12.71
N ASP A 748 -8.66 0.40 -13.13
CA ASP A 748 -8.81 -0.03 -14.54
C ASP A 748 -9.36 1.08 -15.45
N VAL A 749 -9.98 2.13 -14.89
CA VAL A 749 -10.36 3.36 -15.63
C VAL A 749 -9.14 4.26 -15.79
N ILE A 750 -8.47 4.54 -14.68
CA ILE A 750 -7.25 5.38 -14.63
C ILE A 750 -6.13 4.74 -15.45
N ASN A 751 -6.05 3.41 -15.50
CA ASN A 751 -5.02 2.68 -16.24
C ASN A 751 -5.13 2.88 -17.76
N LYS A 752 -6.33 3.00 -18.32
CA LYS A 752 -6.50 3.32 -19.75
C LYS A 752 -6.06 4.74 -20.08
N GLN A 753 -6.35 5.69 -19.18
CA GLN A 753 -5.92 7.08 -19.31
C GLN A 753 -4.40 7.19 -19.16
N ARG A 754 -3.84 6.44 -18.20
CA ARG A 754 -2.40 6.26 -17.97
C ARG A 754 -1.69 5.64 -19.18
N GLU A 755 -2.26 4.62 -19.84
CA GLU A 755 -1.72 4.02 -21.05
C GLU A 755 -1.58 5.05 -22.18
N VAL A 756 -2.59 5.91 -22.38
CA VAL A 756 -2.52 7.01 -23.38
C VAL A 756 -1.51 8.08 -22.97
N ILE A 757 -1.59 8.62 -21.74
CA ILE A 757 -0.73 9.72 -21.30
C ILE A 757 0.74 9.30 -21.18
N TYR A 758 1.02 8.08 -20.70
CA TYR A 758 2.39 7.56 -20.65
C TYR A 758 2.90 7.18 -22.04
N GLY A 759 2.05 6.68 -22.94
CA GLY A 759 2.41 6.51 -24.35
C GLY A 759 2.82 7.83 -25.02
N MET A 760 1.99 8.87 -24.90
CA MET A 760 2.30 10.23 -25.37
C MET A 760 3.61 10.76 -24.77
N ARG A 761 3.85 10.52 -23.47
CA ARG A 761 5.06 10.95 -22.77
C ARG A 761 6.31 10.20 -23.24
N ASP A 762 6.23 8.89 -23.39
CA ASP A 762 7.35 8.06 -23.84
C ASP A 762 7.71 8.41 -25.30
N GLU A 763 6.72 8.65 -26.16
CA GLU A 763 6.93 9.17 -27.52
C GLU A 763 7.60 10.55 -27.55
N VAL A 764 7.38 11.41 -26.54
CA VAL A 764 8.06 12.71 -26.40
C VAL A 764 9.48 12.57 -25.82
N LEU A 765 9.70 11.62 -24.90
CA LEU A 765 11.01 11.33 -24.30
C LEU A 765 11.97 10.67 -25.30
N ASP A 766 11.50 9.64 -26.00
CA ASP A 766 12.31 8.81 -26.90
C ASP A 766 12.26 9.30 -28.36
N GLY A 767 11.30 10.15 -28.72
CA GLY A 767 11.14 10.71 -30.06
C GLY A 767 12.22 11.76 -30.42
N THR A 768 12.83 11.61 -31.59
CA THR A 768 13.89 12.51 -32.10
C THR A 768 13.37 13.74 -32.83
N ASN A 769 12.18 13.67 -33.42
CA ASN A 769 11.47 14.79 -34.04
C ASN A 769 10.03 14.85 -33.52
N LEU A 770 9.57 16.01 -33.06
CA LEU A 770 8.22 16.23 -32.55
C LEU A 770 7.43 17.26 -33.38
N LYS A 771 8.09 17.93 -34.35
CA LYS A 771 7.49 18.95 -35.22
C LYS A 771 6.21 18.48 -35.90
N ASP A 772 6.20 17.27 -36.43
CA ASP A 772 5.07 16.76 -37.21
C ASP A 772 3.79 16.67 -36.34
N LYS A 773 3.94 16.28 -35.06
CA LYS A 773 2.85 16.31 -34.07
C LYS A 773 2.44 17.72 -33.65
N ILE A 774 3.38 18.66 -33.56
CA ILE A 774 3.06 20.06 -33.26
C ILE A 774 2.28 20.70 -34.43
N VAL A 775 2.60 20.32 -35.68
CA VAL A 775 1.83 20.73 -36.86
C VAL A 775 0.43 20.10 -36.90
N GLU A 776 0.32 18.81 -36.54
CA GLU A 776 -0.96 18.11 -36.36
C GLU A 776 -1.83 18.80 -35.28
N MET A 777 -1.28 19.08 -34.10
CA MET A 777 -1.97 19.83 -33.03
C MET A 777 -2.39 21.25 -33.46
N ILE A 778 -1.58 21.94 -34.28
CA ILE A 778 -1.95 23.23 -34.86
C ILE A 778 -3.14 23.07 -35.82
N ASP A 779 -3.14 22.03 -36.65
CA ASP A 779 -4.19 21.79 -37.62
C ASP A 779 -5.52 21.41 -36.97
N ASP A 780 -5.49 20.62 -35.89
CA ASP A 780 -6.68 20.26 -35.10
C ASP A 780 -7.26 21.50 -34.39
N ILE A 781 -6.43 22.25 -33.63
CA ILE A 781 -6.87 23.43 -32.89
C ILE A 781 -7.46 24.51 -33.81
N VAL A 782 -6.88 24.72 -35.00
CA VAL A 782 -7.43 25.69 -35.97
C VAL A 782 -8.77 25.23 -36.53
N ASP A 783 -8.97 23.93 -36.73
CA ASP A 783 -10.26 23.39 -37.17
C ASP A 783 -11.32 23.51 -36.06
N ASP A 784 -11.00 23.17 -34.80
CA ASP A 784 -11.92 23.32 -33.66
C ASP A 784 -12.31 24.78 -33.41
N ILE A 785 -11.36 25.72 -33.50
CA ILE A 785 -11.63 27.17 -33.36
C ILE A 785 -12.57 27.65 -34.48
N ILE A 786 -12.31 27.27 -35.73
CA ILE A 786 -13.16 27.66 -36.87
C ILE A 786 -14.56 27.05 -36.72
N ASP A 787 -14.66 25.80 -36.32
CA ASP A 787 -15.91 25.07 -36.17
C ASP A 787 -16.75 25.58 -34.99
N ALA A 788 -16.12 26.09 -33.93
CA ALA A 788 -16.77 26.73 -32.78
C ALA A 788 -17.33 28.15 -33.09
N TYR A 789 -16.62 28.96 -33.91
CA TYR A 789 -17.00 30.35 -34.18
C TYR A 789 -17.69 30.61 -35.54
N THR A 790 -17.73 29.62 -36.44
CA THR A 790 -18.37 29.71 -37.76
C THR A 790 -19.44 28.61 -37.96
N ASP A 791 -20.72 28.86 -37.64
CA ASP A 791 -21.76 27.87 -37.97
C ASP A 791 -21.90 27.76 -39.50
N SER A 792 -21.71 26.54 -39.99
CA SER A 792 -22.07 26.01 -41.31
C SER A 792 -23.38 26.53 -41.93
N LYS A 793 -24.35 26.97 -41.12
CA LYS A 793 -25.69 27.43 -41.54
C LYS A 793 -25.84 28.94 -41.63
N GLU A 794 -24.89 29.71 -41.09
CA GLU A 794 -24.97 31.17 -41.05
C GLU A 794 -24.00 31.82 -42.06
N TYR A 795 -24.40 32.96 -42.61
CA TYR A 795 -23.59 33.74 -43.55
C TYR A 795 -22.35 34.34 -42.83
N PRO A 796 -21.22 34.55 -43.53
CA PRO A 796 -19.99 35.12 -42.93
C PRO A 796 -20.18 36.42 -42.16
N GLU A 797 -21.15 37.27 -42.55
CA GLU A 797 -21.55 38.50 -41.84
C GLU A 797 -21.97 38.27 -40.37
N LYS A 798 -22.37 37.05 -40.01
CA LYS A 798 -22.84 36.69 -38.66
C LYS A 798 -21.83 35.91 -37.82
N TRP A 799 -20.74 35.43 -38.42
CA TRP A 799 -19.74 34.67 -37.68
C TRP A 799 -19.11 35.55 -36.58
N ASN A 800 -18.70 34.93 -35.48
CA ASN A 800 -18.21 35.67 -34.31
C ASN A 800 -16.74 36.07 -34.48
N TRP A 801 -16.48 36.98 -35.42
CA TRP A 801 -15.16 37.47 -35.79
C TRP A 801 -14.40 38.09 -34.60
N GLU A 802 -15.09 38.74 -33.67
CA GLU A 802 -14.47 39.28 -32.45
C GLU A 802 -13.89 38.15 -31.60
N SER A 803 -14.70 37.14 -31.20
CA SER A 803 -14.20 36.03 -30.38
C SER A 803 -13.16 35.18 -31.10
N LEU A 804 -13.32 34.96 -32.42
CA LEU A 804 -12.31 34.28 -33.24
C LEU A 804 -10.96 35.01 -33.21
N THR A 805 -10.97 36.34 -33.37
CA THR A 805 -9.73 37.15 -33.33
C THR A 805 -9.11 37.17 -31.94
N GLU A 806 -9.93 37.25 -30.89
CA GLU A 806 -9.44 37.20 -29.51
C GLU A 806 -8.83 35.86 -29.14
N GLU A 807 -9.34 34.72 -29.63
CA GLU A 807 -8.80 33.41 -29.31
C GLU A 807 -7.52 33.09 -30.10
N LEU A 808 -7.45 33.50 -31.38
CA LEU A 808 -6.20 33.49 -32.15
C LEU A 808 -5.11 34.36 -31.49
N LEU A 809 -5.48 35.48 -30.87
CA LEU A 809 -4.57 36.31 -30.07
C LEU A 809 -4.20 35.65 -28.73
N ASN A 810 -5.12 34.92 -28.08
CA ASN A 810 -4.84 34.22 -26.83
C ASN A 810 -3.84 33.08 -27.03
N LEU A 811 -4.03 32.24 -28.04
CA LEU A 811 -3.23 31.03 -28.28
C LEU A 811 -1.95 31.34 -29.07
N PHE A 812 -2.08 31.89 -30.27
CA PHE A 812 -0.98 32.07 -31.22
C PHE A 812 -0.29 33.44 -31.14
N LEU A 813 -0.83 34.39 -30.36
CA LEU A 813 -0.44 35.81 -30.35
C LEU A 813 -0.64 36.52 -31.70
N ILE A 814 -1.60 36.07 -32.52
CA ILE A 814 -1.89 36.64 -33.83
C ILE A 814 -3.01 37.68 -33.75
N ASP A 815 -2.68 38.92 -34.10
CA ASP A 815 -3.63 40.03 -34.25
C ASP A 815 -4.24 40.02 -35.67
N TRP A 816 -5.23 39.14 -35.90
CA TRP A 816 -5.81 38.91 -37.22
C TRP A 816 -6.87 39.97 -37.59
N LYS A 817 -6.47 40.99 -38.36
CA LYS A 817 -7.36 42.07 -38.81
C LYS A 817 -7.81 41.88 -40.28
N ILE A 818 -9.07 41.50 -40.47
CA ILE A 818 -9.75 41.46 -41.78
C ILE A 818 -10.38 42.84 -42.07
N LYS A 819 -10.45 43.27 -43.34
CA LYS A 819 -11.24 44.45 -43.74
C LYS A 819 -12.71 44.05 -43.97
N GLU A 820 -13.64 44.98 -43.72
CA GLU A 820 -15.08 44.75 -43.93
C GLU A 820 -15.42 44.28 -45.35
N GLU A 821 -14.68 44.76 -46.36
CA GLU A 821 -14.82 44.35 -47.77
C GLU A 821 -14.43 42.88 -48.03
N GLU A 822 -13.51 42.33 -47.24
CA GLU A 822 -12.98 40.97 -47.41
C GLU A 822 -13.89 39.94 -46.71
N MET A 823 -14.43 40.28 -45.52
CA MET A 823 -15.36 39.46 -44.73
C MET A 823 -16.58 38.95 -45.52
N LEU A 824 -17.05 39.73 -46.50
CA LEU A 824 -18.22 39.42 -47.34
C LEU A 824 -17.99 38.33 -48.39
N SER A 825 -16.72 37.93 -48.62
CA SER A 825 -16.34 37.08 -49.77
C SER A 825 -15.64 35.77 -49.38
N ILE A 826 -15.08 35.70 -48.18
CA ILE A 826 -14.30 34.57 -47.68
C ILE A 826 -15.21 33.36 -47.41
N LYS A 827 -14.78 32.18 -47.87
CA LYS A 827 -15.42 30.89 -47.53
C LYS A 827 -14.69 30.25 -46.34
N ARG A 828 -15.40 29.40 -45.59
CA ARG A 828 -14.86 28.67 -44.43
C ARG A 828 -13.60 27.87 -44.78
N GLU A 829 -13.62 27.13 -45.89
CA GLU A 829 -12.44 26.35 -46.34
C GLU A 829 -11.24 27.23 -46.70
N THR A 830 -11.45 28.38 -47.36
CA THR A 830 -10.35 29.31 -47.68
C THR A 830 -9.79 29.98 -46.43
N LEU A 831 -10.65 30.35 -45.46
CA LEU A 831 -10.22 30.89 -44.17
C LEU A 831 -9.39 29.85 -43.38
N ARG A 832 -9.80 28.58 -43.44
CA ARG A 832 -9.15 27.45 -42.78
C ARG A 832 -7.73 27.23 -43.31
N GLU A 833 -7.56 27.14 -44.64
CA GLU A 833 -6.23 26.99 -45.23
C GLU A 833 -5.35 28.24 -45.02
N GLU A 834 -5.89 29.46 -45.21
CA GLU A 834 -5.13 30.71 -45.00
C GLU A 834 -4.65 30.89 -43.55
N LEU A 835 -5.44 30.48 -42.55
CA LEU A 835 -5.02 30.48 -41.15
C LEU A 835 -3.95 29.41 -40.89
N LYS A 836 -4.16 28.18 -41.40
CA LYS A 836 -3.22 27.06 -41.25
C LYS A 836 -1.86 27.36 -41.86
N GLU A 837 -1.80 27.90 -43.08
CA GLU A 837 -0.53 28.29 -43.72
C GLU A 837 0.20 29.35 -42.88
N LYS A 838 -0.47 30.44 -42.50
CA LYS A 838 0.17 31.56 -41.80
C LYS A 838 0.64 31.22 -40.38
N ILE A 839 -0.06 30.33 -39.67
CA ILE A 839 0.39 29.83 -38.36
C ILE A 839 1.65 28.95 -38.54
N LYS A 840 1.71 28.14 -39.59
CA LYS A 840 2.90 27.32 -39.94
C LYS A 840 4.07 28.18 -40.40
N GLU A 841 3.84 29.27 -41.14
CA GLU A 841 4.86 30.28 -41.45
C GLU A 841 5.49 30.83 -40.16
N ILE A 842 4.69 31.32 -39.22
CA ILE A 842 5.18 31.86 -37.93
C ILE A 842 5.95 30.79 -37.13
N TYR A 843 5.53 29.52 -37.17
CA TYR A 843 6.26 28.42 -36.55
C TYR A 843 7.65 28.24 -37.17
N THR A 844 7.73 28.23 -38.51
CA THR A 844 8.99 28.02 -39.24
C THR A 844 9.94 29.21 -39.18
N GLU A 845 9.45 30.46 -39.17
CA GLU A 845 10.27 31.63 -38.85
C GLU A 845 10.91 31.51 -37.46
N ARG A 846 10.14 31.04 -36.47
CA ARG A 846 10.60 30.84 -35.09
C ARG A 846 11.66 29.74 -35.00
N GLU A 847 11.45 28.64 -35.69
CA GLU A 847 12.41 27.53 -35.83
C GLU A 847 13.73 28.00 -36.46
N MET A 848 13.67 28.83 -37.52
CA MET A 848 14.85 29.45 -38.12
C MET A 848 15.59 30.42 -37.18
N PHE A 849 14.87 31.13 -36.31
CA PHE A 849 15.48 32.03 -35.32
C PHE A 849 16.14 31.30 -34.14
N ILE A 850 15.54 30.20 -33.67
CA ILE A 850 16.00 29.43 -32.50
C ILE A 850 17.10 28.42 -32.88
N GLY A 851 17.02 27.86 -34.09
CA GLY A 851 17.80 26.73 -34.57
C GLY A 851 17.13 25.40 -34.25
N GLU A 852 17.07 24.50 -35.25
CA GLU A 852 16.28 23.27 -35.22
C GLU A 852 16.49 22.39 -33.98
N GLU A 853 17.75 22.04 -33.67
CA GLU A 853 18.10 21.19 -32.52
C GLU A 853 17.53 21.73 -31.20
N ARG A 854 17.65 23.05 -30.98
CA ARG A 854 17.09 23.73 -29.78
C ARG A 854 15.58 23.86 -29.84
N MET A 855 14.98 23.99 -31.02
CA MET A 855 13.53 23.97 -31.15
C MET A 855 12.99 22.61 -30.70
N ARG A 856 13.63 21.49 -31.07
CA ARG A 856 13.25 20.16 -30.56
C ARG A 856 13.48 19.99 -29.04
N GLU A 857 14.53 20.58 -28.47
CA GLU A 857 14.70 20.62 -27.01
C GLU A 857 13.57 21.41 -26.31
N VAL A 858 13.13 22.52 -26.90
CA VAL A 858 12.05 23.37 -26.36
C VAL A 858 10.68 22.72 -26.54
N GLU A 859 10.39 22.13 -27.71
CA GLU A 859 9.22 21.28 -27.97
C GLU A 859 9.11 20.20 -26.88
N ARG A 860 10.15 19.37 -26.73
CA ARG A 860 10.18 18.30 -25.71
C ARG A 860 10.00 18.84 -24.30
N GLY A 861 10.71 19.92 -23.95
CA GLY A 861 10.66 20.52 -22.61
C GLY A 861 9.27 21.08 -22.25
N VAL A 862 8.61 21.76 -23.19
CA VAL A 862 7.25 22.29 -23.00
C VAL A 862 6.24 21.15 -22.94
N MET A 863 6.28 20.20 -23.88
CA MET A 863 5.35 19.06 -23.91
C MET A 863 5.40 18.25 -22.60
N LEU A 864 6.59 17.87 -22.12
CA LEU A 864 6.73 17.14 -20.86
C LEU A 864 6.20 17.93 -19.66
N GLN A 865 6.51 19.24 -19.58
CA GLN A 865 6.07 20.09 -18.47
C GLN A 865 4.55 20.30 -18.45
N VAL A 866 3.92 20.49 -19.62
CA VAL A 866 2.46 20.65 -19.72
C VAL A 866 1.75 19.33 -19.41
N ILE A 867 2.19 18.22 -20.00
CA ILE A 867 1.63 16.88 -19.74
C ILE A 867 1.73 16.54 -18.24
N ASP A 868 2.90 16.71 -17.60
CA ASP A 868 3.08 16.45 -16.16
C ASP A 868 2.19 17.35 -15.28
N THR A 869 1.98 18.60 -15.68
CA THR A 869 1.18 19.57 -14.93
C THR A 869 -0.30 19.23 -15.00
N GLN A 870 -0.83 19.06 -16.22
CA GLN A 870 -2.24 18.78 -16.47
C GLN A 870 -2.63 17.38 -15.98
N TRP A 871 -1.80 16.35 -16.18
CA TRP A 871 -2.06 15.00 -15.67
C TRP A 871 -2.12 14.94 -14.14
N ARG A 872 -1.22 15.67 -13.45
CA ARG A 872 -1.23 15.80 -11.98
C ARG A 872 -2.49 16.48 -11.45
N GLU A 873 -3.01 17.46 -12.18
CA GLU A 873 -4.25 18.17 -11.84
C GLU A 873 -5.46 17.26 -12.05
N HIS A 874 -5.55 16.58 -13.21
CA HIS A 874 -6.55 15.53 -13.47
C HIS A 874 -6.55 14.41 -12.43
N LEU A 875 -5.38 13.91 -12.01
CA LEU A 875 -5.29 12.89 -10.94
C LEU A 875 -5.90 13.37 -9.60
N TYR A 876 -5.78 14.66 -9.28
CA TYR A 876 -6.41 15.25 -8.08
C TYR A 876 -7.92 15.45 -8.27
N GLU A 877 -8.36 15.88 -9.45
CA GLU A 877 -9.78 15.96 -9.83
C GLU A 877 -10.44 14.56 -9.75
N LEU A 878 -9.76 13.50 -10.20
CA LEU A 878 -10.21 12.10 -10.14
C LEU A 878 -10.24 11.51 -8.73
N ASP A 879 -9.24 11.79 -7.87
CA ASP A 879 -9.27 11.36 -6.47
C ASP A 879 -10.46 12.04 -5.73
N ALA A 880 -10.71 13.34 -5.96
CA ALA A 880 -11.86 14.04 -5.41
C ALA A 880 -13.22 13.49 -5.92
N LEU A 881 -13.33 13.22 -7.23
CA LEU A 881 -14.51 12.60 -7.83
C LEU A 881 -14.81 11.24 -7.20
N LYS A 882 -13.78 10.41 -6.99
CA LYS A 882 -13.87 9.06 -6.43
C LYS A 882 -14.38 9.02 -4.99
N GLU A 883 -14.12 10.05 -4.20
CA GLU A 883 -14.71 10.19 -2.87
C GLU A 883 -16.18 10.64 -2.94
N GLY A 884 -16.49 11.63 -3.79
CA GLY A 884 -17.85 12.15 -3.96
C GLY A 884 -18.84 11.15 -4.59
N ILE A 885 -18.39 10.30 -5.52
CA ILE A 885 -19.26 9.44 -6.34
C ILE A 885 -20.08 8.44 -5.50
N GLY A 886 -19.60 8.04 -4.32
CA GLY A 886 -20.31 7.14 -3.41
C GLY A 886 -21.71 7.65 -3.02
N LEU A 887 -21.90 8.97 -2.97
CA LEU A 887 -23.20 9.59 -2.67
C LEU A 887 -24.23 9.39 -3.79
N ARG A 888 -23.82 9.12 -5.04
CA ARG A 888 -24.76 8.83 -6.14
C ARG A 888 -25.47 7.48 -5.99
N GLY A 889 -24.95 6.58 -5.16
CA GLY A 889 -25.60 5.31 -4.82
C GLY A 889 -26.97 5.49 -4.14
N TYR A 890 -27.22 6.63 -3.48
CA TYR A 890 -28.54 6.98 -2.92
C TYR A 890 -29.62 7.18 -3.99
N ALA A 891 -29.24 7.46 -5.25
CA ALA A 891 -30.15 7.61 -6.38
C ALA A 891 -30.39 6.29 -7.16
N HIS A 892 -30.04 5.13 -6.57
CA HIS A 892 -30.08 3.80 -7.21
C HIS A 892 -29.28 3.65 -8.51
N LYS A 893 -28.38 4.59 -8.81
CA LYS A 893 -27.36 4.48 -9.87
C LYS A 893 -26.16 3.67 -9.37
N ASP A 894 -25.46 2.98 -10.27
CA ASP A 894 -24.17 2.36 -9.97
C ASP A 894 -23.06 3.44 -9.97
N PRO A 895 -22.38 3.69 -8.84
CA PRO A 895 -21.30 4.69 -8.77
C PRO A 895 -20.15 4.41 -9.73
N LEU A 896 -19.86 3.14 -10.06
CA LEU A 896 -18.76 2.79 -10.96
C LEU A 896 -19.07 3.19 -12.42
N VAL A 897 -20.34 3.15 -12.82
CA VAL A 897 -20.78 3.54 -14.17
C VAL A 897 -20.80 5.06 -14.30
N GLU A 898 -21.27 5.77 -13.27
CA GLU A 898 -21.22 7.24 -13.22
C GLU A 898 -19.78 7.74 -13.20
N TYR A 899 -18.91 7.16 -12.36
CA TYR A 899 -17.48 7.47 -12.33
C TYR A 899 -16.84 7.28 -13.71
N LYS A 900 -17.08 6.15 -14.38
CA LYS A 900 -16.54 5.87 -15.72
C LYS A 900 -16.95 6.89 -16.76
N ARG A 901 -18.18 7.40 -16.71
CA ARG A 901 -18.67 8.42 -17.65
C ARG A 901 -18.01 9.78 -17.41
N GLU A 902 -17.94 10.19 -16.15
CA GLU A 902 -17.46 11.52 -15.75
C GLU A 902 -15.93 11.62 -15.83
N SER A 903 -15.23 10.59 -15.34
CA SER A 903 -13.78 10.43 -15.52
C SER A 903 -13.36 10.38 -16.99
N PHE A 904 -14.23 9.94 -17.91
CA PHE A 904 -13.98 9.97 -19.35
C PHE A 904 -14.18 11.38 -19.95
N SER A 905 -15.27 12.08 -19.62
CA SER A 905 -15.48 13.49 -20.02
C SER A 905 -14.31 14.37 -19.60
N MET A 906 -13.91 14.29 -18.33
CA MET A 906 -12.76 15.01 -17.77
C MET A 906 -11.43 14.68 -18.48
N PHE A 907 -11.33 13.49 -19.09
CA PHE A 907 -10.14 13.05 -19.84
C PHE A 907 -10.16 13.51 -21.30
N GLU A 908 -11.31 13.60 -21.94
CA GLU A 908 -11.45 14.28 -23.23
C GLU A 908 -11.13 15.78 -23.07
N GLU A 909 -11.68 16.41 -22.01
CA GLU A 909 -11.36 17.78 -21.60
C GLU A 909 -9.87 17.97 -21.22
N LEU A 910 -9.21 16.95 -20.68
CA LEU A 910 -7.77 16.98 -20.39
C LEU A 910 -6.92 16.99 -21.67
N LEU A 911 -7.27 16.19 -22.68
CA LEU A 911 -6.49 16.11 -23.92
C LEU A 911 -6.53 17.44 -24.70
N GLY A 912 -7.70 18.09 -24.75
CA GLY A 912 -7.82 19.47 -25.26
C GLY A 912 -6.94 20.45 -24.48
N ARG A 913 -7.09 20.51 -23.14
CA ARG A 913 -6.26 21.35 -22.25
C ARG A 913 -4.75 21.17 -22.47
N ILE A 914 -4.30 19.94 -22.74
CA ILE A 914 -2.88 19.63 -23.00
C ILE A 914 -2.43 20.25 -24.32
N ASN A 915 -3.18 20.06 -25.41
CA ASN A 915 -2.83 20.59 -26.73
C ASN A 915 -2.83 22.13 -26.72
N ASP A 916 -3.87 22.75 -26.14
CA ASP A 916 -4.01 24.20 -26.01
C ASP A 916 -2.81 24.81 -25.25
N GLU A 917 -2.49 24.28 -24.06
CA GLU A 917 -1.37 24.81 -23.26
C GLU A 917 -0.01 24.54 -23.91
N ILE A 918 0.20 23.42 -24.63
CA ILE A 918 1.44 23.19 -25.39
C ILE A 918 1.65 24.30 -26.42
N ILE A 919 0.67 24.56 -27.27
CA ILE A 919 0.75 25.59 -28.31
C ILE A 919 0.89 26.99 -27.69
N LYS A 920 0.04 27.31 -26.71
CA LYS A 920 0.06 28.58 -25.96
C LYS A 920 1.42 28.85 -25.30
N PHE A 921 2.07 27.85 -24.70
CA PHE A 921 3.43 28.00 -24.17
C PHE A 921 4.48 28.16 -25.29
N LEU A 922 4.42 27.36 -26.36
CA LEU A 922 5.35 27.45 -27.49
C LEU A 922 5.28 28.80 -28.21
N TYR A 923 4.09 29.37 -28.40
CA TYR A 923 3.94 30.69 -29.03
C TYR A 923 4.30 31.85 -28.09
N ARG A 924 4.13 31.69 -26.77
CA ARG A 924 4.47 32.71 -25.76
C ARG A 924 5.94 32.69 -25.29
N ILE A 925 6.68 31.59 -25.43
CA ILE A 925 8.04 31.48 -24.89
C ILE A 925 9.02 32.44 -25.60
N ARG A 926 9.63 33.36 -24.84
CA ARG A 926 10.67 34.27 -25.32
C ARG A 926 12.04 33.73 -24.95
N ILE A 927 12.79 33.26 -25.95
CA ILE A 927 14.15 32.76 -25.77
C ILE A 927 15.14 33.91 -25.90
N GLU A 928 15.91 34.20 -24.85
CA GLU A 928 17.01 35.16 -24.92
C GLU A 928 18.16 34.57 -25.76
N SER A 929 18.64 35.33 -26.75
CA SER A 929 19.76 34.90 -27.59
C SER A 929 21.03 34.64 -26.76
N PRO A 930 21.83 33.61 -27.08
CA PRO A 930 23.10 33.34 -26.39
C PRO A 930 24.13 34.49 -26.51
N ASP A 931 23.96 35.39 -27.49
CA ASP A 931 24.79 36.58 -27.70
C ASP A 931 24.32 37.80 -26.87
N ALA A 932 23.23 37.68 -26.11
CA ALA A 932 22.93 38.64 -25.06
C ALA A 932 24.12 38.66 -24.08
N PRO A 933 24.78 39.82 -23.85
CA PRO A 933 26.05 39.85 -23.15
C PRO A 933 25.86 39.44 -21.68
N LYS A 934 26.20 38.18 -21.39
CA LYS A 934 26.17 37.60 -20.03
C LYS A 934 26.90 38.53 -19.08
N LEU A 935 26.14 39.26 -18.27
CA LEU A 935 26.65 40.29 -17.36
C LEU A 935 27.82 39.73 -16.55
N VAL A 936 29.03 40.15 -16.92
CA VAL A 936 30.26 39.70 -16.29
C VAL A 936 30.18 40.13 -14.83
N LYS A 937 30.09 39.15 -13.93
CA LYS A 937 30.15 39.38 -12.48
C LYS A 937 31.58 39.75 -12.10
N VAL A 938 31.94 41.01 -12.38
CA VAL A 938 33.18 41.63 -11.93
C VAL A 938 33.23 41.53 -10.40
N GLU A 939 34.13 40.69 -9.89
CA GLU A 939 34.27 40.51 -8.46
C GLU A 939 34.92 41.75 -7.82
N GLY A 940 34.08 42.60 -7.21
CA GLY A 940 34.49 43.45 -6.10
C GLY A 940 34.85 44.90 -6.43
N VAL A 941 33.82 45.74 -6.57
CA VAL A 941 33.81 47.05 -5.89
C VAL A 941 32.53 47.14 -5.06
N SER A 942 32.66 47.42 -3.76
CA SER A 942 31.52 47.57 -2.85
C SER A 942 31.47 48.97 -2.26
N MET A 943 30.38 49.69 -2.50
CA MET A 943 29.99 50.86 -1.70
C MET A 943 28.55 50.70 -1.21
N LYS A 944 28.29 51.19 0.00
CA LYS A 944 26.98 51.27 0.67
C LYS A 944 26.61 52.75 0.86
N PRO A 945 25.33 53.09 1.06
CA PRO A 945 24.66 53.04 2.39
C PRO A 945 23.63 51.89 2.48
N GLU A 946 23.38 51.17 3.58
CA GLU A 946 22.85 51.55 4.92
C GLU A 946 21.37 51.99 4.89
N ALA A 947 20.44 51.41 5.67
CA ALA A 947 20.46 50.32 6.68
C ALA A 947 19.53 49.15 6.25
N GLY A 948 19.32 47.99 6.91
CA GLY A 948 19.70 47.39 8.19
C GLY A 948 18.53 46.47 8.65
N SER A 949 18.66 45.22 9.12
CA SER A 949 19.85 44.46 9.54
C SER A 949 19.79 42.94 9.28
N ALA A 950 20.83 42.44 8.59
CA ALA A 950 21.57 41.18 8.83
C ALA A 950 20.85 39.86 9.22
N ILE A 951 20.67 38.96 8.23
CA ILE A 951 20.89 37.51 8.39
C ILE A 951 21.92 37.04 7.32
N SER A 952 22.79 36.10 7.68
CA SER A 952 23.97 35.71 6.88
C SER A 952 23.67 34.78 5.71
N LYS A 953 24.16 35.11 4.51
CA LYS A 953 24.16 34.20 3.35
C LYS A 953 25.11 33.01 3.58
N VAL A 954 24.56 31.80 3.59
CA VAL A 954 25.30 30.54 3.35
C VAL A 954 24.99 30.09 1.93
N LYS A 955 26.00 29.70 1.14
CA LYS A 955 25.76 29.08 -0.17
C LYS A 955 24.98 27.77 0.04
N ARG A 956 23.79 27.67 -0.55
CA ARG A 956 23.10 26.39 -0.77
C ARG A 956 23.48 25.89 -2.17
N GLU A 957 23.81 24.61 -2.26
CA GLU A 957 23.83 23.88 -3.53
C GLU A 957 22.38 23.60 -3.97
N PRO A 958 22.08 23.44 -5.27
CA PRO A 958 20.75 23.06 -5.72
C PRO A 958 20.35 21.69 -5.15
N ALA A 959 19.09 21.57 -4.73
CA ALA A 959 18.57 20.33 -4.14
C ALA A 959 18.07 19.40 -5.24
N VAL A 960 18.72 18.24 -5.40
CA VAL A 960 18.22 17.16 -6.26
C VAL A 960 17.03 16.48 -5.58
N VAL A 961 15.92 16.35 -6.32
CA VAL A 961 14.72 15.65 -5.86
C VAL A 961 15.02 14.15 -5.71
N GLY A 962 14.51 13.50 -4.66
CA GLY A 962 14.66 12.05 -4.43
C GLY A 962 15.80 11.62 -3.51
N ALA A 963 16.63 12.52 -2.98
CA ALA A 963 17.68 12.15 -2.03
C ALA A 963 17.09 11.65 -0.67
N PRO A 964 17.41 10.44 -0.19
CA PRO A 964 16.89 9.94 1.09
C PRO A 964 17.46 10.77 2.26
N GLN A 965 16.64 11.00 3.29
CA GLN A 965 17.06 11.72 4.51
C GLN A 965 18.07 10.90 5.33
N ARG A 966 19.34 10.95 4.92
CA ARG A 966 20.46 10.35 5.65
C ARG A 966 20.55 10.97 7.05
N SER A 967 20.54 10.12 8.07
CA SER A 967 20.61 10.52 9.48
C SER A 967 21.86 11.36 9.76
N ILE A 968 21.77 12.21 10.80
CA ILE A 968 22.80 13.23 11.11
C ILE A 968 24.22 12.63 11.26
N ALA A 969 24.32 11.37 11.74
CA ALA A 969 25.57 10.63 11.82
C ALA A 969 26.30 10.50 10.47
N ALA A 970 25.58 10.27 9.36
CA ALA A 970 26.14 10.03 8.04
C ALA A 970 26.74 11.30 7.38
N ARG A 971 26.47 12.50 7.91
CA ARG A 971 27.11 13.75 7.46
C ARG A 971 28.50 13.98 8.08
N MET A 972 28.93 13.20 9.08
CA MET A 972 30.18 13.43 9.80
C MET A 972 31.43 12.79 9.15
N SER A 973 31.29 11.80 8.27
CA SER A 973 32.41 11.01 7.73
C SER A 973 33.16 11.65 6.56
N LYS A 974 32.48 12.39 5.66
CA LYS A 974 33.03 12.93 4.39
C LYS A 974 34.11 14.05 4.52
N ASN A 975 34.83 14.15 5.63
CA ASN A 975 35.84 15.20 5.88
C ASN A 975 37.15 14.71 6.53
N ILE A 976 37.40 13.40 6.62
CA ILE A 976 38.64 12.84 7.21
C ILE A 976 39.33 11.81 6.29
N ASP A 977 39.36 12.06 4.98
CA ASP A 977 40.18 11.29 4.03
C ASP A 977 41.23 12.18 3.34
N ARG A 978 42.28 12.49 4.11
CA ARG A 978 43.59 12.91 3.60
C ARG A 978 44.64 11.96 4.18
N PRO A 979 45.53 11.36 3.38
CA PRO A 979 46.64 10.58 3.92
C PRO A 979 47.57 11.46 4.77
N MET A 980 48.07 10.91 5.89
CA MET A 980 48.91 11.65 6.84
C MET A 980 50.30 11.95 6.27
N ASN A 981 50.62 13.23 6.12
CA ASN A 981 51.94 13.69 5.69
C ASN A 981 52.95 13.53 6.84
N GLU A 982 54.24 13.58 6.49
CA GLU A 982 55.35 13.39 7.45
C GLU A 982 55.31 14.39 8.64
N ARG A 983 54.85 15.62 8.40
CA ARG A 983 54.65 16.66 9.43
C ARG A 983 53.54 16.34 10.42
N ASP A 984 52.57 15.51 10.02
CA ASP A 984 51.46 15.07 10.87
C ASP A 984 51.90 13.89 11.76
N LYS A 985 52.77 13.01 11.24
CA LYS A 985 53.47 11.97 12.01
C LYS A 985 54.39 12.61 13.07
N LYS A 986 55.25 13.56 12.69
CA LYS A 986 56.11 14.33 13.62
C LYS A 986 55.31 15.16 14.63
N PHE A 987 54.10 15.63 14.29
CA PHE A 987 53.22 16.28 15.26
C PHE A 987 52.81 15.32 16.39
N LEU A 988 52.26 14.16 16.04
CA LEU A 988 51.75 13.18 17.00
C LEU A 988 52.84 12.69 17.94
N GLN A 989 53.99 12.29 17.39
CA GLN A 989 55.12 11.74 18.16
C GLN A 989 55.62 12.73 19.23
N ASN A 990 55.84 14.00 18.85
CA ASN A 990 56.27 15.04 19.78
C ASN A 990 55.14 15.45 20.77
N TYR A 991 53.88 15.43 20.33
CA TYR A 991 52.74 15.77 21.19
C TYR A 991 52.49 14.70 22.27
N GLU A 992 52.68 13.42 21.95
CA GLU A 992 52.60 12.32 22.92
C GLU A 992 53.77 12.33 23.91
N GLU A 993 54.99 12.64 23.47
CA GLU A 993 56.13 12.87 24.37
C GLU A 993 55.84 14.01 25.37
N MET A 994 55.33 15.15 24.88
CA MET A 994 54.96 16.27 25.75
C MET A 994 53.83 15.88 26.72
N LYS A 995 52.85 15.09 26.27
CA LYS A 995 51.75 14.57 27.10
C LYS A 995 52.26 13.61 28.19
N LYS A 996 53.17 12.68 27.86
CA LYS A 996 53.85 11.80 28.85
C LYS A 996 54.67 12.62 29.86
N LYS A 997 55.31 13.70 29.42
CA LYS A 997 56.04 14.66 30.26
C LYS A 997 55.14 15.74 30.92
N GLY A 998 53.82 15.55 30.94
CA GLY A 998 52.84 16.42 31.61
C GLY A 998 52.64 17.82 31.01
N LYS A 999 53.34 18.18 29.93
CA LYS A 999 53.36 19.54 29.37
C LYS A 999 52.26 19.73 28.32
N LYS A 1000 51.31 20.63 28.59
CA LYS A 1000 50.24 21.02 27.65
C LYS A 1000 50.76 22.05 26.64
N VAL A 1001 50.46 21.86 25.36
CA VAL A 1001 50.82 22.81 24.29
C VAL A 1001 49.89 24.03 24.31
N GLY A 1002 50.41 25.19 24.71
CA GLY A 1002 49.64 26.43 24.76
C GLY A 1002 49.20 26.93 23.38
N ARG A 1003 48.00 27.52 23.29
CA ARG A 1003 47.38 28.00 22.03
C ARG A 1003 48.27 28.94 21.19
N ASN A 1004 49.18 29.69 21.84
CA ASN A 1004 50.13 30.61 21.21
C ASN A 1004 51.58 30.07 21.10
N ALA A 1005 51.90 28.90 21.66
CA ALA A 1005 53.22 28.28 21.61
C ALA A 1005 53.57 27.82 20.17
N PRO A 1006 54.85 27.63 19.80
CA PRO A 1006 55.22 26.98 18.54
C PRO A 1006 54.61 25.57 18.42
N CYS A 1007 54.27 25.15 17.21
CA CYS A 1007 53.65 23.84 16.97
C CYS A 1007 54.68 22.69 17.10
N PRO A 1008 54.38 21.59 17.84
CA PRO A 1008 55.28 20.44 17.99
C PRO A 1008 55.74 19.77 16.68
N CYS A 1009 55.07 20.02 15.56
CA CYS A 1009 55.47 19.51 14.23
C CYS A 1009 56.73 20.19 13.62
N GLY A 1010 57.37 21.11 14.34
CA GLY A 1010 58.58 21.81 13.88
C GLY A 1010 58.34 22.92 12.85
N SER A 1011 57.10 23.22 12.46
CA SER A 1011 56.78 24.15 11.36
C SER A 1011 57.02 25.65 11.62
N GLY A 1012 57.63 26.02 12.76
CA GLY A 1012 57.82 27.41 13.22
C GLY A 1012 56.53 28.19 13.56
N LYS A 1013 55.37 27.76 13.05
CA LYS A 1013 54.08 28.44 13.22
C LYS A 1013 53.49 28.17 14.61
N LYS A 1014 52.85 29.19 15.21
CA LYS A 1014 52.11 29.06 16.48
C LYS A 1014 51.01 28.00 16.35
N PHE A 1015 50.81 27.16 17.37
CA PHE A 1015 49.94 25.97 17.35
C PHE A 1015 48.54 26.24 16.77
N LYS A 1016 47.88 27.34 17.19
CA LYS A 1016 46.56 27.77 16.65
C LYS A 1016 46.51 28.08 15.14
N LYS A 1017 47.66 28.35 14.51
CA LYS A 1017 47.82 28.57 13.05
C LYS A 1017 48.40 27.35 12.32
N CYS A 1018 48.59 26.21 13.02
CA CYS A 1018 49.07 24.95 12.46
C CYS A 1018 48.12 23.81 12.91
N HIS A 1019 48.62 22.67 13.41
CA HIS A 1019 47.80 21.50 13.82
C HIS A 1019 46.64 21.82 14.78
N GLY A 1020 46.79 22.84 15.63
CA GLY A 1020 45.71 23.33 16.50
C GLY A 1020 44.48 23.85 15.74
N LYS A 1021 44.63 24.31 14.48
CA LYS A 1021 43.52 24.78 13.63
C LYS A 1021 42.49 23.66 13.34
N TYR A 1022 42.93 22.40 13.36
CA TYR A 1022 42.06 21.23 13.17
C TYR A 1022 41.46 20.78 14.51
N LEU A 1023 42.28 20.63 15.55
CA LEU A 1023 41.84 20.25 16.91
C LEU A 1023 40.79 21.21 17.51
N TYR A 1024 40.92 22.53 17.32
CA TYR A 1024 39.91 23.48 17.80
C TYR A 1024 38.60 23.46 16.98
N LYS A 1025 38.61 22.93 15.75
CA LYS A 1025 37.37 22.74 14.96
C LYS A 1025 36.52 21.59 15.52
N PHE A 1026 37.16 20.62 16.17
CA PHE A 1026 36.50 19.52 16.89
C PHE A 1026 35.92 19.97 18.23
N LEU A 1027 36.64 20.82 18.97
CA LEU A 1027 36.22 21.29 20.29
C LEU A 1027 35.05 22.29 20.26
N PHE A 1028 34.88 23.07 19.19
CA PHE A 1028 33.78 24.05 19.11
C PHE A 1028 32.41 23.38 18.98
N LEU A 1029 32.34 22.21 18.32
CA LEU A 1029 31.14 21.36 18.23
C LEU A 1029 30.84 20.59 19.54
N PHE A 1030 31.77 20.60 20.49
CA PHE A 1030 31.64 19.95 21.81
C PHE A 1030 31.25 20.93 22.93
N TRP A 1031 31.05 22.22 22.61
CA TRP A 1031 30.73 23.27 23.59
C TRP A 1031 29.31 23.83 23.50
N SER A 1032 28.60 23.59 22.38
CA SER A 1032 27.16 23.89 22.25
C SER A 1032 26.24 22.77 22.77
N SER A 1033 26.82 21.71 23.35
CA SER A 1033 26.12 20.47 23.74
C SER A 1033 26.49 19.98 25.16
N ARG A 1034 27.18 20.82 25.95
CA ARG A 1034 27.64 20.45 27.31
C ARG A 1034 27.64 21.61 28.31
N ALA A 1035 26.66 22.50 28.17
CA ALA A 1035 26.43 23.66 29.04
C ALA A 1035 25.14 23.54 29.88
N CYS A 1036 24.78 22.31 30.27
CA CYS A 1036 23.83 22.03 31.36
C CYS A 1036 24.19 20.68 32.01
N SER A 1037 23.68 20.42 33.22
CA SER A 1037 23.85 19.17 34.01
C SER A 1037 25.29 18.65 34.24
N ALA A 1038 26.17 19.50 34.80
CA ALA A 1038 27.44 19.04 35.42
C ALA A 1038 27.93 19.89 36.62
N PHE A 1039 27.02 20.57 37.32
CA PHE A 1039 27.33 21.30 38.57
C PHE A 1039 26.35 20.86 39.67
N LEU A 1040 26.84 20.81 40.92
CA LEU A 1040 26.07 20.60 42.16
C LEU A 1040 25.37 19.24 42.33
N CYS A 1041 26.17 18.18 42.52
CA CYS A 1041 25.77 17.07 43.41
C CYS A 1041 26.99 16.55 44.20
N ALA A 1042 27.60 17.43 45.01
CA ALA A 1042 28.72 17.10 45.90
C ALA A 1042 28.96 18.19 46.98
N ARG A 1043 27.89 18.68 47.65
CA ARG A 1043 28.04 19.57 48.83
C ARG A 1043 26.89 19.41 49.83
N GLN A 1044 26.76 18.18 50.34
CA GLN A 1044 26.02 17.89 51.57
C GLN A 1044 27.03 17.75 52.72
N VAL A 1045 26.58 17.87 53.98
CA VAL A 1045 27.40 17.98 55.20
C VAL A 1045 28.00 19.39 55.44
N LEU A 1046 27.89 19.86 56.69
CA LEU A 1046 28.32 21.16 57.23
C LEU A 1046 27.73 22.43 56.56
N LEU A 1047 26.45 22.70 56.83
CA LEU A 1047 26.03 23.92 57.54
C LEU A 1047 24.56 23.84 57.97
N LEU A 1048 24.35 23.42 59.22
CA LEU A 1048 23.12 23.60 59.98
C LEU A 1048 23.29 24.81 60.93
N CYS A 1049 22.17 25.21 61.55
CA CYS A 1049 22.01 26.17 62.65
C CYS A 1049 21.80 27.66 62.29
N LEU A 1050 20.89 28.27 63.06
CA LEU A 1050 20.47 29.69 63.09
C LEU A 1050 19.71 30.18 61.85
N GLY A 1051 18.39 30.44 61.90
CA GLY A 1051 17.41 30.33 63.00
C GLY A 1051 16.01 30.73 62.49
N SER A 1052 14.95 30.96 63.29
CA SER A 1052 14.59 30.53 64.66
C SER A 1052 13.30 31.26 65.08
N GLY A 1053 12.26 30.53 65.53
CA GLY A 1053 10.97 31.08 66.01
C GLY A 1053 9.78 30.20 65.57
N LEU A 1054 9.27 29.24 66.36
CA LEU A 1054 8.48 29.36 67.62
C LEU A 1054 7.13 30.07 67.38
N PHE A 1055 5.95 29.53 67.70
CA PHE A 1055 5.51 28.48 68.64
C PHE A 1055 4.28 27.70 68.05
N LEU A 1056 3.54 26.72 68.65
CA LEU A 1056 3.42 26.11 70.00
C LEU A 1056 2.71 24.71 69.92
N ARG A 1057 2.79 23.90 70.99
CA ARG A 1057 1.82 22.89 71.52
C ARG A 1057 1.42 21.60 70.74
N GLU A 1058 1.86 20.48 71.32
CA GLU A 1058 1.09 19.27 71.76
C GLU A 1058 0.05 18.51 70.90
N ARG A 1059 0.27 17.18 70.86
CA ARG A 1059 -0.67 16.02 70.90
C ARG A 1059 -1.38 15.50 69.63
N ALA A 1060 -1.19 14.18 69.47
CA ALA A 1060 -2.14 13.14 69.07
C ALA A 1060 -2.61 13.03 67.59
N ASP A 1061 -2.20 11.92 67.00
CA ASP A 1061 -2.97 10.95 66.20
C ASP A 1061 -3.66 11.34 64.87
N ALA A 1062 -3.15 10.66 63.83
CA ALA A 1062 -3.85 10.10 62.66
C ALA A 1062 -4.27 11.01 61.47
N GLU A 1063 -4.20 10.36 60.30
CA GLU A 1063 -4.73 10.69 58.97
C GLU A 1063 -4.11 11.86 58.13
N THR A 1064 -3.86 11.50 56.86
CA THR A 1064 -3.72 12.34 55.64
C THR A 1064 -2.70 13.51 55.54
N ALA A 1065 -1.60 13.30 54.78
CA ALA A 1065 -1.08 14.25 53.77
C ALA A 1065 0.07 13.70 52.87
N THR A 1066 -0.30 13.23 51.66
CA THR A 1066 0.41 13.26 50.36
C THR A 1066 1.92 13.52 50.17
N LEU A 1067 2.52 12.64 49.34
CA LEU A 1067 3.45 12.89 48.19
C LEU A 1067 4.95 13.21 48.37
N LEU A 1068 5.81 12.28 47.89
CA LEU A 1068 6.90 12.54 46.91
C LEU A 1068 7.49 11.23 46.34
N ALA A 1069 8.17 11.32 45.17
CA ALA A 1069 8.90 10.26 44.41
C ALA A 1069 8.09 9.00 44.02
N GLU A 1070 7.76 8.72 42.75
CA GLU A 1070 8.61 8.45 41.57
C GLU A 1070 9.46 7.16 41.63
N SER A 1071 9.12 6.17 40.79
CA SER A 1071 9.85 5.99 39.51
C SER A 1071 9.34 4.81 38.65
N LEU A 1072 9.50 4.94 37.33
CA LEU A 1072 9.66 3.87 36.33
C LEU A 1072 8.61 2.74 36.23
N LEU A 1073 7.66 2.89 35.30
CA LEU A 1073 7.53 2.12 34.03
C LEU A 1073 6.15 2.47 33.41
N CYS A 1074 6.07 3.16 32.27
CA CYS A 1074 6.33 2.69 30.90
C CYS A 1074 5.27 1.72 30.36
N ASN A 1075 4.72 2.06 29.19
CA ASN A 1075 3.73 1.35 28.34
C ASN A 1075 2.28 1.38 28.88
N THR A 1076 1.29 1.93 28.16
CA THR A 1076 0.66 1.40 26.93
C THR A 1076 0.50 -0.13 26.92
N PHE A 1077 -0.69 -0.63 27.31
CA PHE A 1077 -1.65 -1.05 26.27
C PHE A 1077 -3.07 -1.23 26.83
N LEU A 1078 -4.06 -1.10 25.95
CA LEU A 1078 -5.48 -1.00 26.29
C LEU A 1078 -6.26 -2.33 26.23
N ILE A 1079 -7.43 -2.27 26.88
CA ILE A 1079 -8.70 -2.90 26.48
C ILE A 1079 -8.81 -4.44 26.48
N VAL A 1080 -9.44 -4.91 27.56
CA VAL A 1080 -10.85 -5.40 27.61
C VAL A 1080 -11.40 -6.15 26.38
N PRO A 1081 -12.10 -7.27 26.58
CA PRO A 1081 -12.53 -8.12 25.48
C PRO A 1081 -14.10 -8.00 25.29
N HIS A 1082 -14.89 -8.94 24.73
CA HIS A 1082 -16.14 -8.67 23.96
C HIS A 1082 -17.54 -8.83 24.62
N GLU A 1083 -18.56 -8.22 23.95
CA GLU A 1083 -19.93 -8.72 23.57
C GLU A 1083 -20.92 -9.41 24.57
N PHE A 1084 -22.13 -8.82 24.68
CA PHE A 1084 -23.47 -9.29 24.24
C PHE A 1084 -23.79 -10.80 23.97
N MET A 1085 -25.04 -11.33 24.03
CA MET A 1085 -26.41 -10.74 24.24
C MET A 1085 -27.31 -11.51 25.26
N THR A 1086 -28.36 -12.35 25.03
CA THR A 1086 -29.13 -12.91 23.85
C THR A 1086 -30.64 -13.11 24.22
N ALA A 1087 -31.34 -14.13 23.69
CA ALA A 1087 -32.80 -14.40 23.84
C ALA A 1087 -33.18 -15.41 24.97
N PRO A 1088 -34.48 -15.67 25.24
CA PRO A 1088 -35.25 -16.87 24.78
C PRO A 1088 -36.66 -16.52 24.17
N HIS A 1089 -37.24 -17.18 23.15
CA HIS A 1089 -37.94 -18.51 23.00
C HIS A 1089 -39.50 -18.59 23.27
N THR A 1090 -40.31 -18.67 22.18
CA THR A 1090 -41.39 -19.69 21.85
C THR A 1090 -42.67 -19.84 22.73
N PRO A 1091 -43.74 -20.67 22.41
CA PRO A 1091 -44.07 -21.58 21.26
C PRO A 1091 -45.57 -21.57 20.74
N HIS A 1092 -45.93 -22.53 19.84
CA HIS A 1092 -47.23 -23.27 19.67
C HIS A 1092 -48.33 -23.01 18.57
N PHE A 1093 -48.81 -24.14 18.00
CA PHE A 1093 -50.17 -24.63 17.57
C PHE A 1093 -51.04 -24.04 16.40
N THR A 1094 -51.17 -24.83 15.31
CA THR A 1094 -52.35 -25.67 14.90
C THR A 1094 -53.76 -25.10 14.52
N ILE A 1095 -54.02 -24.99 13.20
CA ILE A 1095 -55.18 -25.50 12.39
C ILE A 1095 -56.63 -24.87 12.45
N LEU A 1096 -57.25 -24.78 11.23
CA LEU A 1096 -58.69 -24.73 10.81
C LEU A 1096 -59.54 -23.43 10.84
N ILE A 1097 -60.09 -23.02 9.67
CA ILE A 1097 -61.52 -23.11 9.26
C ILE A 1097 -61.78 -22.58 7.81
N PHE A 1098 -62.69 -23.25 7.08
CA PHE A 1098 -63.54 -22.96 5.89
C PHE A 1098 -63.57 -21.55 5.21
N SER A 1099 -64.03 -21.33 3.95
CA SER A 1099 -64.23 -22.16 2.73
C SER A 1099 -64.91 -21.35 1.58
N HIS A 1100 -64.60 -21.60 0.30
CA HIS A 1100 -65.59 -21.89 -0.78
C HIS A 1100 -64.92 -22.31 -2.10
N PHE A 1101 -65.70 -22.69 -3.12
CA PHE A 1101 -65.29 -23.65 -4.17
C PHE A 1101 -65.84 -23.33 -5.58
N ILE A 1102 -65.34 -24.07 -6.60
CA ILE A 1102 -65.86 -24.18 -7.99
C ILE A 1102 -65.65 -22.91 -8.86
N TYR A 1103 -65.35 -22.92 -10.18
CA TYR A 1103 -65.16 -23.95 -11.24
C TYR A 1103 -64.10 -23.43 -12.27
N SER A 1104 -63.84 -23.87 -13.52
CA SER A 1104 -64.37 -24.89 -14.46
C SER A 1104 -63.37 -25.18 -15.61
N TYR A 1105 -63.15 -26.46 -15.96
CA TYR A 1105 -62.66 -27.03 -17.26
C TYR A 1105 -61.36 -26.49 -17.95
N ARG A 1106 -60.61 -27.25 -18.77
CA ARG A 1106 -60.60 -28.66 -19.27
C ARG A 1106 -59.12 -29.02 -19.57
N LEU A 1107 -58.47 -30.03 -18.98
CA LEU A 1107 -58.57 -31.50 -19.18
C LEU A 1107 -58.10 -32.01 -20.56
N GLY A 1108 -56.98 -32.74 -20.62
CA GLY A 1108 -56.47 -33.42 -21.83
C GLY A 1108 -55.08 -34.08 -21.64
N PHE A 1109 -55.04 -35.38 -21.31
CA PHE A 1109 -53.82 -36.18 -21.10
C PHE A 1109 -53.93 -37.46 -21.94
N PHE A 1110 -52.91 -37.87 -22.69
CA PHE A 1110 -52.76 -39.26 -23.19
C PHE A 1110 -51.29 -39.61 -23.44
N CYS A 1111 -50.99 -40.91 -23.60
CA CYS A 1111 -49.70 -41.53 -23.27
C CYS A 1111 -48.98 -42.21 -24.43
N PHE A 1112 -47.63 -42.20 -24.39
CA PHE A 1112 -46.66 -43.17 -24.96
C PHE A 1112 -46.72 -43.41 -26.50
N SER A 1113 -45.63 -43.63 -27.26
CA SER A 1113 -44.19 -43.85 -27.03
C SER A 1113 -43.44 -43.48 -28.33
N LEU A 1114 -42.12 -43.19 -28.42
CA LEU A 1114 -40.95 -44.07 -28.20
C LEU A 1114 -39.64 -43.23 -28.26
N PHE A 1115 -38.74 -43.40 -27.28
CA PHE A 1115 -37.25 -43.25 -27.36
C PHE A 1115 -36.60 -41.94 -27.93
N PRO A 1116 -35.31 -41.61 -27.65
CA PRO A 1116 -35.01 -40.26 -27.16
C PRO A 1116 -33.80 -39.50 -27.78
N PHE A 1117 -33.65 -38.25 -27.30
CA PHE A 1117 -32.42 -37.45 -27.09
C PHE A 1117 -31.85 -36.51 -28.19
N GLN A 1118 -31.48 -35.31 -27.72
CA GLN A 1118 -30.37 -34.40 -28.14
C GLN A 1118 -30.52 -33.36 -29.29
N SER A 1119 -30.01 -32.13 -29.01
CA SER A 1119 -29.72 -30.95 -29.91
C SER A 1119 -30.90 -30.38 -30.76
N ARG A 1120 -31.19 -29.06 -30.88
CA ARG A 1120 -30.51 -27.77 -30.64
C ARG A 1120 -29.26 -27.47 -31.50
N PHE A 1121 -29.43 -26.75 -32.61
CA PHE A 1121 -29.06 -25.32 -32.76
C PHE A 1121 -29.63 -24.71 -34.07
N PHE A 1122 -29.27 -23.46 -34.39
CA PHE A 1122 -29.59 -22.68 -35.61
C PHE A 1122 -31.07 -22.31 -35.89
N SER A 1123 -31.47 -21.12 -35.43
CA SER A 1123 -31.87 -20.03 -36.35
C SER A 1123 -32.14 -18.72 -35.59
N LEU A 1124 -31.31 -17.69 -35.85
CA LEU A 1124 -31.69 -16.27 -35.92
C LEU A 1124 -30.45 -15.44 -36.32
N PHE A 1125 -30.27 -15.17 -37.61
CA PHE A 1125 -29.23 -14.26 -38.11
C PHE A 1125 -29.62 -13.69 -39.48
N LEU A 1126 -30.79 -13.04 -39.55
CA LEU A 1126 -31.35 -12.55 -40.83
C LEU A 1126 -32.37 -11.41 -40.63
N PHE A 1127 -31.96 -10.34 -39.94
CA PHE A 1127 -32.71 -9.07 -39.90
C PHE A 1127 -31.80 -7.87 -39.57
N LEU A 1128 -31.08 -7.38 -40.59
CA LEU A 1128 -30.67 -5.98 -40.83
C LEU A 1128 -29.53 -5.94 -41.87
N SER A 1129 -29.90 -5.90 -43.15
CA SER A 1129 -29.06 -5.38 -44.24
C SER A 1129 -29.96 -5.07 -45.42
N PHE A 1130 -30.39 -3.81 -45.51
CA PHE A 1130 -31.12 -3.26 -46.67
C PHE A 1130 -30.92 -1.75 -46.72
N CYS A 1131 -29.89 -1.30 -47.44
CA CYS A 1131 -29.89 -0.10 -48.31
C CYS A 1131 -28.46 0.20 -48.83
N PHE A 1132 -28.26 0.04 -50.14
CA PHE A 1132 -27.28 0.71 -51.03
C PHE A 1132 -25.76 0.58 -50.70
N GLN A 1133 -24.95 -0.08 -51.55
CA GLN A 1133 -24.31 0.43 -52.79
C GLN A 1133 -23.20 1.46 -52.51
N ASP A 1134 -21.97 1.37 -53.05
CA ASP A 1134 -21.52 0.79 -54.34
C ASP A 1134 -20.06 0.24 -54.33
N SER A 1135 -19.59 -0.24 -55.50
CA SER A 1135 -18.18 -0.35 -55.92
C SER A 1135 -17.19 -1.28 -55.16
N SER A 1136 -17.28 -2.57 -55.51
CA SER A 1136 -16.17 -3.38 -56.09
C SER A 1136 -14.77 -3.50 -55.43
N SER A 1137 -14.42 -4.76 -55.13
CA SER A 1137 -13.11 -5.39 -55.46
C SER A 1137 -11.88 -5.18 -54.56
N PHE A 1138 -11.88 -5.72 -53.33
CA PHE A 1138 -10.63 -6.25 -52.72
C PHE A 1138 -10.81 -7.38 -51.67
N PHE A 1139 -11.87 -8.21 -51.76
CA PHE A 1139 -12.23 -9.17 -50.69
C PHE A 1139 -12.46 -10.65 -51.12
N TYR A 1140 -11.71 -11.13 -52.12
CA TYR A 1140 -11.71 -12.55 -52.53
C TYR A 1140 -10.33 -13.21 -52.28
N LEU A 1141 -10.01 -13.47 -51.01
CA LEU A 1141 -8.91 -14.37 -50.61
C LEU A 1141 -8.97 -14.81 -49.13
N PHE A 1142 -9.49 -13.98 -48.23
CA PHE A 1142 -9.35 -14.18 -46.77
C PHE A 1142 -10.45 -15.01 -46.06
N PHE A 1143 -11.53 -15.41 -46.75
CA PHE A 1143 -12.69 -16.08 -46.12
C PHE A 1143 -12.82 -17.58 -46.43
N GLY A 1144 -11.86 -18.18 -47.13
CA GLY A 1144 -11.86 -19.63 -47.40
C GLY A 1144 -11.51 -20.47 -46.17
N ASP A 1145 -10.38 -20.17 -45.52
CA ASP A 1145 -9.78 -21.04 -44.49
C ASP A 1145 -10.56 -21.05 -43.16
N LEU A 1146 -11.31 -19.98 -42.87
CA LEU A 1146 -12.09 -19.86 -41.64
C LEU A 1146 -13.20 -20.93 -41.54
N LEU A 1147 -13.75 -21.35 -42.69
CA LEU A 1147 -14.77 -22.41 -42.76
C LEU A 1147 -14.17 -23.82 -42.64
N ALA A 1148 -12.93 -24.03 -43.08
CA ALA A 1148 -12.23 -25.30 -42.93
C ALA A 1148 -11.90 -25.59 -41.45
N HIS A 1149 -11.42 -24.57 -40.72
CA HIS A 1149 -11.11 -24.72 -39.29
C HIS A 1149 -12.34 -25.01 -38.42
N PHE A 1150 -13.51 -24.46 -38.77
CA PHE A 1150 -14.75 -24.69 -38.02
C PHE A 1150 -15.25 -26.15 -38.08
N PHE A 1151 -14.99 -26.86 -39.17
CA PHE A 1151 -15.40 -28.27 -39.31
C PHE A 1151 -14.51 -29.24 -38.54
N ASN A 1152 -13.18 -29.04 -38.56
CA ASN A 1152 -12.25 -29.90 -37.80
C ASN A 1152 -12.45 -29.80 -36.29
N PHE A 1153 -12.88 -28.65 -35.76
CA PHE A 1153 -13.07 -28.46 -34.32
C PHE A 1153 -14.17 -29.35 -33.73
N PHE A 1154 -15.20 -29.71 -34.51
CA PHE A 1154 -16.27 -30.60 -34.05
C PHE A 1154 -15.91 -32.09 -34.09
N HIS A 1155 -14.96 -32.50 -34.95
CA HIS A 1155 -14.65 -33.92 -35.14
C HIS A 1155 -13.79 -34.53 -34.02
N HIS A 1156 -13.15 -33.70 -33.18
CA HIS A 1156 -12.37 -34.15 -32.02
C HIS A 1156 -13.16 -34.21 -30.70
N LEU A 1157 -14.43 -33.80 -30.69
CA LEU A 1157 -15.29 -33.75 -29.48
C LEU A 1157 -16.17 -35.00 -29.29
N SER A 1158 -15.96 -36.07 -30.06
CA SER A 1158 -16.73 -37.32 -30.00
C SER A 1158 -15.95 -38.54 -29.49
N GLU A 1159 -14.70 -38.39 -29.06
CA GLU A 1159 -13.86 -39.46 -28.48
C GLU A 1159 -13.27 -39.07 -27.10
N PHE A 1160 -14.05 -38.38 -26.24
CA PHE A 1160 -13.66 -38.02 -24.87
C PHE A 1160 -14.84 -38.00 -23.88
#